data_AF-B3PDE9-F1
#
_entry.id   AF-B3PDE9-F1
#
_cell.length_a   1.000
_cell.length_b   1.000
_cell.length_c   1.000
_cell.angle_alpha   90.00
_cell.angle_beta   90.00
_cell.angle_gamma   90.00
#
_symmetry.space_group_name_H-M   'P 1'
#
loop_
_entity.id
_entity.type
_entity.pdbx_description
1 polymer ?
#
loop_
_entity_poly.entity_id
_entity_poly.type
_entity_poly.pdbx_seq_one_letter_code
_entity_poly.pdbx_strand_id
1 'polypeptide(L)'
;MPSHCIKAYRLKSLIALGILAASGYANAACQYVITNAWGSGFTAAIRITNDTASAVNSWQVSWSYTRNSVTNAWNAQLSGNYSASNLNWNGNIQPGQTVEFGLQGSTNGGSLEAPAISGALCSSSAQSSQHTISSSLASSSIQSATSSSALAAGNNIAPLATASTSYVSPWETLSAVNDNNTPANSNDKTRGAYGNWNNPNSIQWVQYDWPQPYTLGSTQIYWFDDNGGVLTPTRAYIEYWNGSSWINAGNVPLAKNAFNTLALNNIVTNRLRVSMLNTQQSTGILEWRVSGTATGGSTSSISSSIPSSSSSTVSSSLSSSRSSQSSSVLSSSVISSSSSLISSSRSSVASSSASSSAPAVFPPITNQYEYEGINTGNAVYKDSNRFRLYYGADNRRGPKGNLGTHSEADVTRLLEHMEKVYDYFIGERGFKSPAQSVHASRPGLFKINLYSVTDIDAGGFMGYNGTAGLSFLVIRSNLLNAYNVSTHEFGHSITLAEYVWVDKARTGAWWETTAEWFADTFMGPITNSTNFDANSLHADSRLSIVHRNNLYQAWPFMTYLTSNPDNYPGLGRDAVRNLIRQHQGQETPLHSLARLTQPVSIQTLVGRYRARMAYADIGHPLAQQRLFSAQRDASFRARAYRNLEAVDSSTYRVLATRRPQYTGSNITPLQATGSGLISIQVTNLGNGLNDSNFTATVAIKAANNSVRYVDLANGSGNFQLSSGEEASLVVTNTPDNLYLYNAFDSTDTSPESIGLNYQVQILGARPRD
;
A
#
# COMPACT_ATOMS: atom_id res chain seq x y z
N MET A 1 69.90 -44.98 -27.36
CA MET A 1 68.77 -44.74 -28.30
C MET A 1 67.47 -45.21 -27.61
N PRO A 2 66.29 -44.64 -27.93
CA PRO A 2 65.61 -43.73 -26.99
C PRO A 2 64.25 -44.21 -26.40
N SER A 3 63.64 -43.34 -25.55
CA SER A 3 62.18 -43.25 -25.23
C SER A 3 61.56 -44.35 -24.32
N HIS A 4 60.52 -44.17 -23.47
CA HIS A 4 59.76 -43.06 -22.85
C HIS A 4 59.21 -43.60 -21.48
N CYS A 5 59.21 -42.89 -20.35
CA CYS A 5 58.24 -41.93 -19.77
C CYS A 5 56.94 -42.48 -19.08
N ILE A 6 56.63 -41.89 -17.91
CA ILE A 6 55.38 -41.89 -17.09
C ILE A 6 55.05 -43.06 -16.11
N LYS A 7 54.87 -42.67 -14.83
CA LYS A 7 54.22 -43.32 -13.66
C LYS A 7 53.44 -42.20 -12.93
N ALA A 8 52.42 -42.38 -12.08
CA ALA A 8 51.45 -43.42 -11.68
C ALA A 8 50.47 -42.75 -10.68
N TYR A 9 49.37 -43.37 -10.21
CA TYR A 9 48.94 -43.42 -8.78
C TYR A 9 47.49 -43.91 -8.48
N ARG A 10 47.34 -44.56 -7.30
CA ARG A 10 46.13 -44.79 -6.45
C ARG A 10 45.06 -45.77 -7.01
N LEU A 11 44.49 -46.69 -6.22
CA LEU A 11 43.56 -46.44 -5.10
C LEU A 11 43.54 -47.62 -4.08
N LYS A 12 42.98 -47.43 -2.87
CA LYS A 12 42.60 -48.50 -1.93
C LYS A 12 41.13 -48.37 -1.51
N SER A 13 40.41 -49.49 -1.48
CA SER A 13 38.99 -49.58 -1.12
C SER A 13 38.75 -49.66 0.38
N LEU A 14 37.52 -49.34 0.80
CA LEU A 14 36.95 -49.74 2.09
C LEU A 14 35.52 -50.26 1.87
N ILE A 15 35.08 -51.15 2.77
CA ILE A 15 33.98 -52.10 2.57
C ILE A 15 32.65 -51.53 3.08
N ALA A 16 31.57 -51.78 2.34
CA ALA A 16 30.21 -51.43 2.75
C ALA A 16 29.59 -52.51 3.66
N LEU A 17 28.86 -52.08 4.69
CA LEU A 17 28.01 -52.95 5.50
C LEU A 17 26.54 -52.66 5.15
N GLY A 18 25.78 -53.69 4.78
CA GLY A 18 24.40 -53.55 4.33
C GLY A 18 23.43 -53.31 5.49
N ILE A 19 22.48 -52.40 5.30
CA ILE A 19 21.30 -52.22 6.14
C ILE A 19 20.08 -52.61 5.31
N LEU A 20 19.20 -53.44 5.87
CA LEU A 20 17.88 -53.72 5.26
C LEU A 20 17.11 -52.41 5.16
N ALA A 21 16.75 -52.02 3.94
CA ALA A 21 15.81 -50.93 3.72
C ALA A 21 14.40 -51.39 4.12
N ALA A 22 14.01 -51.13 5.37
CA ALA A 22 12.60 -51.04 5.72
C ALA A 22 12.05 -49.82 4.97
N SER A 23 11.18 -50.06 3.99
CA SER A 23 10.46 -49.00 3.28
C SER A 23 9.61 -48.20 4.27
N GLY A 24 10.03 -46.97 4.55
CA GLY A 24 9.33 -46.10 5.48
C GLY A 24 7.99 -45.64 4.92
N TYR A 25 6.91 -45.97 5.62
CA TYR A 25 5.69 -45.18 5.55
C TYR A 25 5.88 -43.95 6.43
N ALA A 26 6.16 -42.80 5.80
CA ALA A 26 5.78 -41.53 6.41
C ALA A 26 4.25 -41.56 6.56
N ASN A 27 3.75 -41.24 7.75
CA ASN A 27 2.31 -41.31 8.04
C ASN A 27 1.70 -39.93 7.89
N ALA A 28 0.67 -39.86 7.04
CA ALA A 28 0.02 -38.65 6.60
C ALA A 28 -0.81 -37.96 7.70
N ALA A 29 -0.66 -36.64 7.80
CA ALA A 29 -1.46 -35.82 8.69
C ALA A 29 -2.93 -35.73 8.21
N CYS A 30 -3.80 -36.55 8.81
CA CYS A 30 -5.25 -36.48 8.62
C CYS A 30 -5.94 -35.71 9.76
N GLN A 31 -6.78 -34.74 9.41
CA GLN A 31 -7.41 -33.83 10.38
C GLN A 31 -8.94 -33.88 10.26
N TYR A 32 -9.62 -34.16 11.36
CA TYR A 32 -11.06 -33.93 11.50
C TYR A 32 -11.31 -32.52 12.04
N VAL A 33 -12.08 -31.70 11.31
CA VAL A 33 -12.37 -30.31 11.66
C VAL A 33 -13.88 -30.10 11.67
N ILE A 34 -14.46 -29.75 12.81
CA ILE A 34 -15.87 -29.30 12.85
C ILE A 34 -15.93 -27.91 12.20
N THR A 35 -16.70 -27.80 11.11
CA THR A 35 -16.82 -26.56 10.32
C THR A 35 -18.01 -25.72 10.73
N ASN A 36 -19.07 -26.33 11.26
CA ASN A 36 -20.22 -25.65 11.87
C ASN A 36 -20.95 -26.59 12.84
N ALA A 37 -21.66 -26.07 13.84
CA ALA A 37 -22.54 -26.86 14.70
C ALA A 37 -23.69 -26.02 15.28
N TRP A 38 -24.86 -26.64 15.41
CA TRP A 38 -26.12 -25.98 15.82
C TRP A 38 -26.85 -26.77 16.94
N GLY A 39 -26.07 -27.39 17.84
CA GLY A 39 -26.57 -28.13 19.00
C GLY A 39 -27.03 -29.55 18.67
N SER A 40 -28.08 -29.71 17.85
CA SER A 40 -28.60 -31.03 17.45
C SER A 40 -27.85 -31.67 16.27
N GLY A 41 -27.03 -30.90 15.55
CA GLY A 41 -26.22 -31.40 14.44
C GLY A 41 -25.02 -30.51 14.13
N PHE A 42 -24.21 -30.96 13.18
CA PHE A 42 -22.96 -30.34 12.78
C PHE A 42 -22.62 -30.63 11.32
N THR A 43 -21.69 -29.83 10.77
CA THR A 43 -20.88 -30.21 9.63
C THR A 43 -19.42 -30.27 10.06
N ALA A 44 -18.67 -31.18 9.45
CA ALA A 44 -17.23 -31.29 9.62
C ALA A 44 -16.57 -31.58 8.26
N ALA A 45 -15.26 -31.43 8.23
CA ALA A 45 -14.42 -31.79 7.11
C ALA A 45 -13.32 -32.74 7.59
N ILE A 46 -12.97 -33.72 6.75
CA ILE A 46 -11.79 -34.56 6.94
C ILE A 46 -10.79 -34.19 5.85
N ARG A 47 -9.63 -33.70 6.30
CA ARG A 47 -8.46 -33.40 5.47
C ARG A 47 -7.53 -34.58 5.45
N ILE A 48 -7.01 -34.92 4.27
CA ILE A 48 -6.02 -35.97 4.05
C ILE A 48 -4.85 -35.32 3.33
N THR A 49 -3.73 -35.12 4.03
CA THR A 49 -2.52 -34.52 3.48
C THR A 49 -1.52 -35.61 3.17
N ASN A 50 -1.06 -35.73 1.92
CA ASN A 50 0.03 -36.63 1.59
C ASN A 50 1.38 -35.96 1.93
N ASP A 51 1.87 -36.15 3.15
CA ASP A 51 3.22 -35.70 3.55
C ASP A 51 4.34 -36.70 3.17
N THR A 52 4.00 -37.79 2.50
CA THR A 52 4.97 -38.75 1.98
C THR A 52 5.65 -38.24 0.72
N ALA A 53 6.85 -38.76 0.42
CA ALA A 53 7.59 -38.39 -0.79
C ALA A 53 7.07 -39.05 -2.09
N SER A 54 5.95 -39.77 -2.06
CA SER A 54 5.39 -40.49 -3.22
C SER A 54 3.91 -40.16 -3.43
N ALA A 55 3.44 -40.17 -4.68
CA ALA A 55 2.04 -39.90 -4.99
C ALA A 55 1.11 -41.00 -4.44
N VAL A 56 0.06 -40.59 -3.73
CA VAL A 56 -1.03 -41.44 -3.27
C VAL A 56 -2.07 -41.47 -4.38
N ASN A 57 -2.36 -42.64 -4.97
CA ASN A 57 -3.27 -42.75 -6.13
C ASN A 57 -4.74 -42.99 -5.76
N SER A 58 -5.00 -43.41 -4.52
CA SER A 58 -6.32 -43.59 -3.93
C SER A 58 -6.23 -43.46 -2.42
N TRP A 59 -7.34 -43.08 -1.77
CA TRP A 59 -7.40 -42.97 -0.32
C TRP A 59 -8.72 -43.51 0.22
N GLN A 60 -8.63 -44.08 1.42
CA GLN A 60 -9.76 -44.47 2.25
C GLN A 60 -9.41 -44.16 3.70
N VAL A 61 -10.38 -43.59 4.42
CA VAL A 61 -10.25 -43.23 5.83
C VAL A 61 -11.49 -43.65 6.60
N SER A 62 -11.31 -43.92 7.89
CA SER A 62 -12.36 -44.37 8.79
C SER A 62 -12.25 -43.69 10.15
N TRP A 63 -13.39 -43.44 10.79
CA TRP A 63 -13.48 -42.87 12.13
C TRP A 63 -14.56 -43.60 12.92
N SER A 64 -14.92 -43.10 14.09
CA SER A 64 -16.10 -43.53 14.84
C SER A 64 -16.57 -42.40 15.75
N TYR A 65 -17.83 -42.44 16.16
CA TYR A 65 -18.35 -41.60 17.24
C TYR A 65 -18.97 -42.46 18.32
N THR A 66 -19.03 -41.92 19.53
CA THR A 66 -19.63 -42.56 20.71
C THR A 66 -21.16 -42.37 20.73
N ARG A 67 -21.63 -41.19 20.33
CA ARG A 67 -23.06 -40.86 20.23
C ARG A 67 -23.44 -40.15 18.94
N ASN A 68 -22.54 -39.36 18.37
CA ASN A 68 -22.81 -38.66 17.12
C ASN A 68 -23.02 -39.65 15.96
N SER A 69 -23.66 -39.22 14.88
CA SER A 69 -23.85 -40.03 13.68
C SER A 69 -23.71 -39.19 12.41
N VAL A 70 -23.23 -39.79 11.32
CA VAL A 70 -23.17 -39.13 10.00
C VAL A 70 -24.53 -39.25 9.32
N THR A 71 -24.99 -38.16 8.72
CA THR A 71 -26.26 -38.07 7.98
C THR A 71 -26.05 -37.80 6.49
N ASN A 72 -24.93 -37.19 6.09
CA ASN A 72 -24.56 -36.96 4.69
C ASN A 72 -23.04 -36.75 4.53
N ALA A 73 -22.51 -36.89 3.31
CA ALA A 73 -21.15 -36.47 2.96
C ALA A 73 -21.04 -36.02 1.50
N TRP A 74 -20.01 -35.24 1.18
CA TRP A 74 -19.71 -34.76 -0.16
C TRP A 74 -18.20 -34.75 -0.42
N ASN A 75 -17.81 -34.81 -1.70
CA ASN A 75 -16.44 -35.02 -2.18
C ASN A 75 -15.79 -36.37 -1.76
N ALA A 76 -16.58 -37.30 -1.24
CA ALA A 76 -16.18 -38.67 -0.94
C ALA A 76 -17.34 -39.64 -1.18
N GLN A 77 -17.03 -40.92 -1.33
CA GLN A 77 -18.01 -42.00 -1.29
C GLN A 77 -18.03 -42.61 0.12
N LEU A 78 -19.13 -42.43 0.85
CA LEU A 78 -19.35 -43.09 2.14
C LEU A 78 -19.57 -44.59 1.96
N SER A 79 -19.01 -45.38 2.87
CA SER A 79 -19.25 -46.82 3.03
C SER A 79 -19.63 -47.09 4.48
N GLY A 80 -20.91 -47.38 4.73
CA GLY A 80 -21.49 -47.30 6.07
C GLY A 80 -21.44 -45.87 6.63
N ASN A 81 -21.52 -45.75 7.95
CA ASN A 81 -21.63 -44.43 8.60
C ASN A 81 -20.29 -43.73 8.84
N TYR A 82 -19.17 -44.46 8.94
CA TYR A 82 -17.89 -43.91 9.43
C TYR A 82 -16.66 -44.36 8.61
N SER A 83 -16.84 -44.67 7.33
CA SER A 83 -15.73 -44.87 6.40
C SER A 83 -16.01 -44.16 5.07
N ALA A 84 -15.00 -43.55 4.48
CA ALA A 84 -15.11 -42.79 3.24
C ALA A 84 -13.88 -42.99 2.35
N SER A 85 -14.11 -43.12 1.04
CA SER A 85 -13.07 -43.22 0.03
C SER A 85 -13.16 -42.15 -1.04
N ASN A 86 -12.07 -41.97 -1.79
CA ASN A 86 -11.99 -40.99 -2.86
C ASN A 86 -13.04 -41.18 -3.97
N LEU A 87 -13.38 -40.08 -4.61
CA LEU A 87 -14.03 -40.06 -5.93
C LEU A 87 -12.96 -40.10 -7.03
N ASN A 88 -13.39 -40.33 -8.27
CA ASN A 88 -12.49 -40.50 -9.43
C ASN A 88 -11.54 -39.32 -9.67
N TRP A 89 -11.90 -38.12 -9.21
CA TRP A 89 -11.16 -36.87 -9.45
C TRP A 89 -10.25 -36.42 -8.30
N ASN A 90 -10.39 -36.99 -7.09
CA ASN A 90 -9.58 -36.62 -5.92
C ASN A 90 -8.80 -37.78 -5.28
N GLY A 91 -8.71 -38.94 -5.95
CA GLY A 91 -7.88 -40.06 -5.48
C GLY A 91 -6.39 -39.79 -5.52
N ASN A 92 -5.92 -39.05 -6.53
CA ASN A 92 -4.51 -38.72 -6.70
C ASN A 92 -4.10 -37.50 -5.85
N ILE A 93 -3.27 -37.71 -4.83
CA ILE A 93 -2.69 -36.69 -3.96
C ILE A 93 -1.17 -36.70 -4.15
N GLN A 94 -0.58 -35.63 -4.69
CA GLN A 94 0.88 -35.52 -4.81
C GLN A 94 1.54 -35.21 -3.45
N PRO A 95 2.85 -35.46 -3.29
CA PRO A 95 3.60 -35.03 -2.11
C PRO A 95 3.37 -33.55 -1.76
N GLY A 96 3.05 -33.29 -0.49
CA GLY A 96 2.72 -31.96 0.03
C GLY A 96 1.31 -31.44 -0.31
N GLN A 97 0.48 -32.21 -1.03
CA GLN A 97 -0.92 -31.82 -1.31
C GLN A 97 -1.89 -32.36 -0.26
N THR A 98 -3.00 -31.64 -0.10
CA THR A 98 -4.13 -32.01 0.76
C THR A 98 -5.40 -32.10 -0.07
N VAL A 99 -6.19 -33.15 0.16
CA VAL A 99 -7.59 -33.24 -0.29
C VAL A 99 -8.52 -33.18 0.92
N GLU A 100 -9.71 -32.64 0.71
CA GLU A 100 -10.72 -32.46 1.76
C GLU A 100 -12.07 -32.99 1.28
N PHE A 101 -12.75 -33.73 2.15
CA PHE A 101 -14.16 -34.07 1.97
C PHE A 101 -14.97 -33.68 3.20
N GLY A 102 -16.24 -33.37 2.98
CA GLY A 102 -17.14 -32.89 4.03
C GLY A 102 -18.16 -33.93 4.45
N LEU A 103 -18.63 -33.82 5.69
CA LEU A 103 -19.67 -34.65 6.28
C LEU A 103 -20.61 -33.80 7.12
N GLN A 104 -21.89 -34.17 7.12
CA GLN A 104 -22.92 -33.64 8.02
C GLN A 104 -23.29 -34.73 9.02
N GLY A 105 -23.55 -34.36 10.27
CA GLY A 105 -23.93 -35.31 11.30
C GLY A 105 -24.91 -34.75 12.34
N SER A 106 -25.49 -35.66 13.10
CA SER A 106 -26.34 -35.38 14.27
C SER A 106 -25.56 -35.63 15.55
N THR A 107 -25.79 -34.81 16.59
CA THR A 107 -25.22 -35.04 17.92
C THR A 107 -25.99 -36.06 18.75
N ASN A 108 -27.21 -36.41 18.32
CA ASN A 108 -28.12 -37.33 19.01
C ASN A 108 -28.34 -36.97 20.49
N GLY A 109 -28.37 -35.67 20.80
CA GLY A 109 -28.50 -35.13 22.17
C GLY A 109 -27.21 -35.17 23.01
N GLY A 110 -26.09 -35.60 22.42
CA GLY A 110 -24.76 -35.57 23.00
C GLY A 110 -24.00 -34.27 22.76
N SER A 111 -22.77 -34.23 23.27
CA SER A 111 -21.78 -33.21 22.95
C SER A 111 -21.14 -33.47 21.59
N LEU A 112 -20.65 -32.42 20.92
CA LEU A 112 -19.86 -32.56 19.70
C LEU A 112 -18.61 -33.42 19.93
N GLU A 113 -18.29 -34.27 18.95
CA GLU A 113 -17.16 -35.21 18.98
C GLU A 113 -16.25 -34.91 17.78
N ALA A 114 -14.93 -34.85 18.05
CA ALA A 114 -13.90 -34.71 17.04
C ALA A 114 -12.99 -35.96 17.08
N PRO A 115 -13.37 -37.05 16.40
CA PRO A 115 -12.68 -38.33 16.52
C PRO A 115 -11.37 -38.36 15.76
N ALA A 116 -10.47 -39.23 16.19
CA ALA A 116 -9.27 -39.56 15.44
C ALA A 116 -9.63 -40.23 14.10
N ILE A 117 -8.91 -39.85 13.05
CA ILE A 117 -9.03 -40.47 11.74
C ILE A 117 -8.03 -41.62 11.63
N SER A 118 -8.48 -42.75 11.13
CA SER A 118 -7.71 -43.98 10.89
C SER A 118 -7.75 -44.36 9.42
N GLY A 119 -6.82 -45.21 8.98
CA GLY A 119 -6.64 -45.60 7.59
C GLY A 119 -5.16 -45.65 7.23
N ALA A 120 -4.82 -46.21 6.07
CA ALA A 120 -3.42 -46.41 5.65
C ALA A 120 -2.59 -45.11 5.54
N LEU A 121 -3.26 -43.96 5.44
CA LEU A 121 -2.64 -42.64 5.46
C LEU A 121 -2.71 -41.96 6.84
N CYS A 122 -3.56 -42.40 7.76
CA CYS A 122 -3.97 -41.59 8.92
C CYS A 122 -3.64 -42.22 10.29
N SER A 123 -3.24 -43.50 10.33
CA SER A 123 -3.01 -44.20 11.60
C SER A 123 -1.67 -43.83 12.24
N SER A 124 -1.72 -43.03 13.31
CA SER A 124 -0.61 -42.87 14.23
C SER A 124 -0.45 -44.12 15.11
N SER A 125 0.52 -44.98 14.78
CA SER A 125 0.95 -46.04 15.68
C SER A 125 1.71 -45.43 16.86
N ALA A 126 1.01 -45.23 17.98
CA ALA A 126 1.61 -44.74 19.21
C ALA A 126 2.67 -45.73 19.71
N GLN A 127 3.87 -45.22 20.03
CA GLN A 127 4.73 -45.89 20.98
C GLN A 127 5.39 -44.87 21.92
N SER A 128 4.93 -44.90 23.17
CA SER A 128 5.54 -44.14 24.26
C SER A 128 6.92 -44.73 24.57
N SER A 129 7.93 -43.88 24.68
CA SER A 129 9.11 -44.15 25.50
C SER A 129 9.10 -43.19 26.68
N GLN A 130 8.81 -43.75 27.86
CA GLN A 130 8.87 -43.05 29.13
C GLN A 130 10.31 -42.61 29.41
N HIS A 131 10.50 -41.38 29.89
CA HIS A 131 11.67 -41.09 30.73
C HIS A 131 11.28 -40.23 31.92
N THR A 132 11.30 -40.88 33.08
CA THR A 132 11.03 -40.34 34.41
C THR A 132 12.15 -39.38 34.82
N ILE A 133 11.82 -38.15 35.22
CA ILE A 133 12.59 -37.41 36.22
C ILE A 133 11.62 -36.74 37.19
N SER A 134 11.71 -37.13 38.46
CA SER A 134 11.02 -36.46 39.56
C SER A 134 11.82 -35.25 40.03
N SER A 135 11.17 -34.11 40.21
CA SER A 135 11.59 -33.11 41.20
C SER A 135 10.37 -32.28 41.65
N SER A 136 10.50 -31.65 42.81
CA SER A 136 9.37 -31.39 43.71
C SER A 136 9.16 -29.91 44.05
N LEU A 137 7.89 -29.57 44.33
CA LEU A 137 7.39 -28.46 45.17
C LEU A 137 7.50 -27.01 44.65
N ALA A 138 6.32 -26.47 44.35
CA ALA A 138 5.76 -25.19 44.83
C ALA A 138 6.67 -23.93 44.88
N SER A 139 6.29 -22.81 44.25
CA SER A 139 5.06 -22.09 44.62
C SER A 139 4.65 -21.01 43.61
N SER A 140 3.34 -20.71 43.61
CA SER A 140 2.74 -19.38 43.38
C SER A 140 3.29 -18.44 42.29
N SER A 141 2.48 -18.25 41.25
CA SER A 141 1.75 -16.97 40.98
C SER A 141 1.91 -16.31 39.60
N ILE A 142 0.80 -15.71 39.19
CA ILE A 142 0.54 -14.67 38.18
C ILE A 142 0.94 -14.85 36.68
N GLN A 143 -0.11 -14.64 35.87
CA GLN A 143 -0.16 -13.89 34.60
C GLN A 143 0.31 -14.51 33.26
N SER A 144 -0.64 -14.42 32.31
CA SER A 144 -0.51 -13.85 30.97
C SER A 144 0.50 -14.42 29.96
N ALA A 145 -0.05 -15.12 28.97
CA ALA A 145 0.22 -14.92 27.54
C ALA A 145 -1.06 -15.37 26.78
N THR A 146 -1.78 -14.53 26.04
CA THR A 146 -1.50 -14.13 24.64
C THR A 146 -1.07 -15.34 23.78
N SER A 147 -1.79 -15.73 22.72
CA SER A 147 -1.87 -14.94 21.48
C SER A 147 -2.71 -15.65 20.39
N SER A 148 -2.95 -14.91 19.31
CA SER A 148 -3.09 -15.41 17.92
C SER A 148 -4.41 -16.05 17.47
N SER A 149 -5.29 -15.15 17.05
CA SER A 149 -5.72 -14.98 15.65
C SER A 149 -6.45 -16.10 14.90
N ALA A 150 -7.61 -15.72 14.38
CA ALA A 150 -8.33 -16.36 13.28
C ALA A 150 -7.55 -16.38 11.94
N LEU A 151 -8.21 -16.95 10.92
CA LEU A 151 -7.89 -17.10 9.49
C LEU A 151 -7.46 -18.52 9.09
N ALA A 152 -7.79 -19.03 7.89
CA ALA A 152 -8.14 -18.32 6.66
C ALA A 152 -9.32 -18.90 5.87
N ALA A 153 -10.04 -18.02 5.18
CA ALA A 153 -10.83 -18.35 3.99
C ALA A 153 -9.91 -18.46 2.76
N GLY A 154 -10.31 -19.22 1.73
CA GLY A 154 -9.58 -19.26 0.46
C GLY A 154 -9.49 -17.86 -0.18
N ASN A 155 -8.28 -17.46 -0.59
CA ASN A 155 -7.81 -16.11 -0.94
C ASN A 155 -8.85 -15.13 -1.55
N ASN A 156 -9.75 -14.57 -0.73
CA ASN A 156 -10.58 -13.43 -1.13
C ASN A 156 -9.71 -12.18 -1.12
N ILE A 157 -9.44 -11.63 -2.30
CA ILE A 157 -8.64 -10.41 -2.48
C ILE A 157 -9.50 -9.15 -2.62
N ALA A 158 -10.84 -9.25 -2.59
CA ALA A 158 -11.72 -8.07 -2.64
C ALA A 158 -11.48 -7.07 -1.48
N PRO A 159 -11.19 -7.50 -0.23
CA PRO A 159 -10.81 -6.58 0.85
C PRO A 159 -9.47 -5.86 0.64
N LEU A 160 -8.67 -6.29 -0.35
CA LEU A 160 -7.41 -5.62 -0.76
C LEU A 160 -7.63 -4.59 -1.88
N ALA A 161 -8.86 -4.44 -2.39
CA ALA A 161 -9.20 -3.47 -3.41
C ALA A 161 -9.78 -2.19 -2.81
N THR A 162 -9.52 -1.06 -3.47
CA THR A 162 -10.35 0.14 -3.28
C THR A 162 -11.64 -0.01 -4.08
N ALA A 163 -12.78 0.10 -3.42
CA ALA A 163 -14.09 0.12 -4.07
C ALA A 163 -14.44 1.53 -4.58
N SER A 164 -14.90 1.63 -5.83
CA SER A 164 -15.48 2.85 -6.43
C SER A 164 -16.79 2.52 -7.17
N THR A 165 -17.59 3.51 -7.53
CA THR A 165 -18.90 3.31 -8.17
C THR A 165 -19.29 4.49 -9.07
N SER A 166 -20.20 4.25 -10.02
CA SER A 166 -20.87 5.31 -10.78
C SER A 166 -21.72 6.21 -9.88
N TYR A 167 -22.40 5.63 -8.90
CA TYR A 167 -23.30 6.31 -7.98
C TYR A 167 -23.64 5.41 -6.80
N VAL A 168 -23.71 5.96 -5.59
CA VAL A 168 -24.26 5.31 -4.39
C VAL A 168 -25.19 6.30 -3.69
N SER A 169 -26.33 5.83 -3.18
CA SER A 169 -27.26 6.69 -2.46
C SER A 169 -26.65 7.17 -1.13
N PRO A 170 -26.92 8.40 -0.65
CA PRO A 170 -26.24 8.95 0.53
C PRO A 170 -26.39 8.19 1.86
N TRP A 171 -27.37 7.28 1.95
CA TRP A 171 -27.63 6.41 3.11
C TRP A 171 -27.17 4.95 2.89
N GLU A 172 -26.59 4.64 1.72
CA GLU A 172 -26.02 3.33 1.42
C GLU A 172 -24.49 3.36 1.60
N THR A 173 -23.90 2.22 1.87
CA THR A 173 -22.50 2.06 2.28
C THR A 173 -21.70 1.33 1.20
N LEU A 174 -20.93 2.07 0.40
CA LEU A 174 -20.11 1.48 -0.66
C LEU A 174 -19.13 0.42 -0.15
N SER A 175 -18.54 0.59 1.03
CA SER A 175 -17.60 -0.38 1.61
C SER A 175 -18.23 -1.72 2.02
N ALA A 176 -19.56 -1.82 2.06
CA ALA A 176 -20.24 -3.10 2.30
C ALA A 176 -20.01 -4.10 1.16
N VAL A 177 -19.58 -3.65 -0.03
CA VAL A 177 -19.26 -4.59 -1.12
C VAL A 177 -18.00 -5.41 -0.86
N ASN A 178 -17.10 -5.00 0.04
CA ASN A 178 -15.84 -5.71 0.28
C ASN A 178 -15.40 -5.81 1.75
N ASP A 179 -16.34 -5.77 2.70
CA ASP A 179 -16.05 -5.93 4.12
C ASP A 179 -15.93 -7.40 4.58
N ASN A 180 -15.95 -8.34 3.63
CA ASN A 180 -15.84 -9.79 3.81
C ASN A 180 -17.03 -10.38 4.59
N ASN A 181 -18.20 -9.73 4.56
CA ASN A 181 -19.43 -10.20 5.17
C ASN A 181 -20.01 -11.42 4.44
N THR A 182 -20.82 -12.22 5.14
CA THR A 182 -21.62 -13.33 4.56
C THR A 182 -23.10 -13.02 4.80
N PRO A 183 -23.79 -12.31 3.89
CA PRO A 183 -25.17 -11.90 4.10
C PRO A 183 -26.13 -13.09 4.28
N ALA A 184 -27.06 -12.98 5.22
CA ALA A 184 -28.01 -14.04 5.53
C ALA A 184 -29.11 -14.19 4.46
N ASN A 185 -29.49 -13.10 3.80
CA ASN A 185 -30.45 -13.03 2.71
C ASN A 185 -30.27 -11.72 1.92
N SER A 186 -30.92 -11.55 0.76
CA SER A 186 -30.76 -10.35 -0.08
C SER A 186 -31.33 -9.06 0.51
N ASN A 187 -32.05 -9.10 1.64
CA ASN A 187 -32.52 -7.92 2.38
C ASN A 187 -31.62 -7.58 3.59
N ASP A 188 -30.57 -8.37 3.84
CA ASP A 188 -29.72 -8.26 5.03
C ASP A 188 -28.81 -7.02 5.02
N LYS A 189 -29.33 -5.90 5.53
CA LYS A 189 -28.59 -4.65 5.71
C LYS A 189 -27.80 -4.56 7.03
N THR A 190 -27.66 -5.65 7.80
CA THR A 190 -27.03 -5.58 9.15
C THR A 190 -25.58 -5.13 9.13
N ARG A 191 -24.91 -5.24 7.98
CA ARG A 191 -23.53 -4.79 7.71
C ARG A 191 -23.46 -3.64 6.70
N GLY A 192 -24.58 -2.96 6.46
CA GLY A 192 -24.75 -2.03 5.35
C GLY A 192 -25.06 -2.73 4.03
N ALA A 193 -25.25 -1.95 2.98
CA ALA A 193 -25.44 -2.41 1.61
C ALA A 193 -24.93 -1.33 0.66
N TYR A 194 -24.47 -1.70 -0.53
CA TYR A 194 -24.41 -0.77 -1.66
C TYR A 194 -25.77 -0.74 -2.36
N GLY A 195 -26.27 0.46 -2.68
CA GLY A 195 -27.45 0.68 -3.50
C GLY A 195 -27.35 2.02 -4.23
N ASN A 196 -27.92 2.09 -5.44
CA ASN A 196 -27.84 3.26 -6.33
C ASN A 196 -29.20 3.92 -6.62
N TRP A 197 -30.08 3.96 -5.62
CA TRP A 197 -31.36 4.66 -5.70
C TRP A 197 -31.21 6.17 -5.96
N ASN A 198 -31.88 6.81 -6.93
CA ASN A 198 -32.96 6.31 -7.81
C ASN A 198 -32.54 6.34 -9.30
N ASN A 199 -31.86 5.30 -9.78
CA ASN A 199 -31.34 5.22 -11.15
C ASN A 199 -31.92 4.04 -11.97
N PRO A 200 -33.25 3.91 -12.10
CA PRO A 200 -33.87 2.79 -12.82
C PRO A 200 -33.55 2.80 -14.31
N ASN A 201 -33.57 1.62 -14.93
CA ASN A 201 -33.32 1.41 -16.37
C ASN A 201 -32.00 2.03 -16.89
N SER A 202 -31.00 2.13 -16.02
CA SER A 202 -29.66 2.62 -16.36
C SER A 202 -28.59 1.58 -15.99
N ILE A 203 -27.45 1.58 -16.68
CA ILE A 203 -26.30 0.78 -16.25
C ILE A 203 -25.56 1.57 -15.17
N GLN A 204 -25.47 0.99 -14.00
CA GLN A 204 -24.67 1.46 -12.86
C GLN A 204 -23.57 0.45 -12.59
N TRP A 205 -22.44 0.88 -12.04
CA TRP A 205 -21.30 -0.01 -11.82
C TRP A 205 -20.65 0.16 -10.46
N VAL A 206 -20.03 -0.92 -9.97
CA VAL A 206 -19.10 -0.93 -8.84
C VAL A 206 -17.79 -1.52 -9.34
N GLN A 207 -16.66 -0.96 -8.92
CA GLN A 207 -15.33 -1.28 -9.41
C GLN A 207 -14.36 -1.50 -8.26
N TYR A 208 -13.47 -2.47 -8.44
CA TYR A 208 -12.28 -2.70 -7.66
C TYR A 208 -11.03 -2.24 -8.39
N ASP A 209 -10.20 -1.46 -7.68
CA ASP A 209 -8.84 -1.14 -8.04
C ASP A 209 -7.88 -1.80 -7.02
N TRP A 210 -7.02 -2.70 -7.49
CA TRP A 210 -5.89 -3.25 -6.72
C TRP A 210 -4.60 -2.47 -7.02
N PRO A 211 -3.67 -2.37 -6.06
CA PRO A 211 -2.41 -1.65 -6.25
C PRO A 211 -1.43 -2.33 -7.23
N GLN A 212 -1.69 -3.60 -7.59
CA GLN A 212 -0.86 -4.42 -8.47
C GLN A 212 -1.75 -5.42 -9.24
N PRO A 213 -1.29 -6.02 -10.36
CA PRO A 213 -2.06 -7.02 -11.07
C PRO A 213 -2.16 -8.34 -10.28
N TYR A 214 -3.37 -8.88 -10.22
CA TYR A 214 -3.66 -10.21 -9.68
C TYR A 214 -4.12 -11.14 -10.81
N THR A 215 -3.81 -12.42 -10.67
CA THR A 215 -4.38 -13.51 -11.45
C THR A 215 -5.70 -13.92 -10.78
N LEU A 216 -6.82 -13.66 -11.46
CA LEU A 216 -8.16 -13.79 -10.92
C LEU A 216 -8.76 -15.16 -11.27
N GLY A 217 -9.09 -15.98 -10.27
CA GLY A 217 -9.69 -17.30 -10.47
C GLY A 217 -11.20 -17.23 -10.67
N SER A 218 -11.89 -16.50 -9.81
CA SER A 218 -13.36 -16.37 -9.81
C SER A 218 -13.82 -15.11 -9.08
N THR A 219 -15.10 -14.79 -9.21
CA THR A 219 -15.76 -13.75 -8.44
C THR A 219 -17.16 -14.18 -7.99
N GLN A 220 -17.63 -13.67 -6.86
CA GLN A 220 -18.91 -14.02 -6.24
C GLN A 220 -19.65 -12.76 -5.80
N ILE A 221 -20.92 -12.58 -6.19
CA ILE A 221 -21.71 -11.39 -5.81
C ILE A 221 -22.99 -11.79 -5.09
N TYR A 222 -23.22 -11.17 -3.95
CA TYR A 222 -24.48 -11.24 -3.21
C TYR A 222 -25.29 -9.97 -3.51
N TRP A 223 -26.43 -10.12 -4.19
CA TRP A 223 -27.27 -8.99 -4.57
C TRP A 223 -28.09 -8.45 -3.39
N PHE A 224 -28.17 -7.12 -3.27
CA PHE A 224 -29.07 -6.43 -2.35
C PHE A 224 -30.42 -6.19 -3.04
N ASP A 225 -31.49 -6.43 -2.30
CA ASP A 225 -32.87 -6.34 -2.74
C ASP A 225 -33.78 -5.98 -1.55
N ASP A 226 -34.22 -4.71 -1.50
CA ASP A 226 -35.08 -4.18 -0.44
C ASP A 226 -36.57 -4.56 -0.62
N ASN A 227 -36.91 -5.27 -1.70
CA ASN A 227 -38.28 -5.48 -2.23
C ASN A 227 -39.04 -4.17 -2.53
N GLY A 228 -38.31 -3.07 -2.78
CA GLY A 228 -38.81 -1.72 -2.98
C GLY A 228 -38.01 -0.94 -4.04
N GLY A 229 -37.21 0.03 -3.62
CA GLY A 229 -36.51 0.95 -4.52
C GLY A 229 -35.18 0.39 -5.08
N VAL A 230 -34.61 -0.62 -4.44
CA VAL A 230 -33.35 -1.27 -4.83
C VAL A 230 -33.59 -2.76 -4.97
N LEU A 231 -33.54 -3.27 -6.20
CA LEU A 231 -33.84 -4.66 -6.52
C LEU A 231 -32.62 -5.38 -7.09
N THR A 232 -32.66 -6.70 -7.08
CA THR A 232 -31.72 -7.56 -7.80
C THR A 232 -31.61 -7.10 -9.27
N PRO A 233 -30.41 -7.03 -9.87
CA PRO A 233 -30.28 -6.63 -11.28
C PRO A 233 -31.08 -7.55 -12.20
N THR A 234 -31.68 -7.00 -13.26
CA THR A 234 -32.21 -7.79 -14.39
C THR A 234 -31.13 -8.14 -15.41
N ARG A 235 -29.97 -7.48 -15.32
CA ARG A 235 -28.74 -7.77 -16.07
C ARG A 235 -27.53 -7.39 -15.23
N ALA A 236 -26.57 -8.30 -15.07
CA ALA A 236 -25.27 -8.00 -14.50
C ALA A 236 -24.15 -8.74 -15.24
N TYR A 237 -23.01 -8.10 -15.42
CA TYR A 237 -21.82 -8.69 -16.05
C TYR A 237 -20.54 -8.10 -15.44
N ILE A 238 -19.45 -8.85 -15.55
CA ILE A 238 -18.12 -8.43 -15.10
C ILE A 238 -17.33 -7.91 -16.30
N GLU A 239 -16.53 -6.89 -16.05
CA GLU A 239 -15.53 -6.37 -16.98
C GLU A 239 -14.17 -6.30 -16.26
N TYR A 240 -13.08 -6.53 -16.99
CA TYR A 240 -11.72 -6.30 -16.50
C TYR A 240 -11.02 -5.23 -17.34
N TRP A 241 -10.09 -4.51 -16.72
CA TRP A 241 -9.24 -3.55 -17.43
C TRP A 241 -8.06 -4.29 -18.07
N ASN A 242 -7.86 -4.12 -19.38
CA ASN A 242 -6.73 -4.71 -20.10
C ASN A 242 -5.53 -3.76 -20.27
N GLY A 243 -5.58 -2.56 -19.67
CA GLY A 243 -4.59 -1.50 -19.84
C GLY A 243 -5.11 -0.30 -20.65
N SER A 244 -6.08 -0.49 -21.55
CA SER A 244 -6.62 0.57 -22.42
C SER A 244 -8.15 0.60 -22.50
N SER A 245 -8.82 -0.49 -22.16
CA SER A 245 -10.26 -0.68 -22.33
C SER A 245 -10.83 -1.67 -21.32
N TRP A 246 -12.14 -1.56 -21.09
CA TRP A 246 -12.92 -2.53 -20.31
C TRP A 246 -13.36 -3.68 -21.22
N ILE A 247 -12.99 -4.90 -20.85
CA ILE A 247 -13.30 -6.12 -21.59
C ILE A 247 -14.26 -6.97 -20.77
N ASN A 248 -15.37 -7.40 -21.38
CA ASN A 248 -16.38 -8.22 -20.72
C ASN A 248 -15.82 -9.63 -20.40
N ALA A 249 -15.89 -10.03 -19.14
CA ALA A 249 -15.45 -11.33 -18.62
C ALA A 249 -16.58 -12.37 -18.53
N GLY A 250 -17.85 -11.95 -18.61
CA GLY A 250 -19.02 -12.81 -18.55
C GLY A 250 -20.18 -12.22 -17.76
N ASN A 251 -21.38 -12.78 -17.98
CA ASN A 251 -22.58 -12.43 -17.21
C ASN A 251 -22.53 -13.07 -15.81
N VAL A 252 -23.03 -12.36 -14.80
CA VAL A 252 -23.16 -12.88 -13.43
C VAL A 252 -24.56 -13.44 -13.22
N PRO A 253 -24.74 -14.59 -12.54
CA PRO A 253 -26.05 -15.08 -12.14
C PRO A 253 -26.81 -14.07 -11.25
N LEU A 254 -28.14 -14.16 -11.24
CA LEU A 254 -29.04 -13.15 -10.65
C LEU A 254 -29.94 -13.73 -9.55
N ALA A 255 -29.46 -14.74 -8.81
CA ALA A 255 -30.19 -15.37 -7.72
C ALA A 255 -30.17 -14.49 -6.45
N LYS A 256 -31.35 -14.30 -5.85
CA LYS A 256 -31.49 -13.75 -4.49
C LYS A 256 -31.00 -14.77 -3.45
N ASN A 257 -30.60 -14.27 -2.29
CA ASN A 257 -30.23 -15.07 -1.10
C ASN A 257 -29.04 -16.02 -1.31
N ALA A 258 -28.13 -15.71 -2.24
CA ALA A 258 -26.96 -16.54 -2.57
C ALA A 258 -25.80 -15.72 -3.15
N PHE A 259 -24.59 -16.28 -3.06
CA PHE A 259 -23.43 -15.80 -3.80
C PHE A 259 -23.47 -16.28 -5.27
N ASN A 260 -23.62 -15.33 -6.18
CA ASN A 260 -23.65 -15.55 -7.61
C ASN A 260 -22.23 -15.59 -8.16
N THR A 261 -21.77 -16.78 -8.56
CA THR A 261 -20.36 -17.02 -8.92
C THR A 261 -20.14 -16.96 -10.43
N LEU A 262 -19.06 -16.30 -10.86
CA LEU A 262 -18.52 -16.32 -12.22
C LEU A 262 -17.05 -16.76 -12.18
N ALA A 263 -16.65 -17.70 -13.04
CA ALA A 263 -15.25 -18.07 -13.23
C ALA A 263 -14.54 -17.00 -14.08
N LEU A 264 -13.35 -16.57 -13.64
CA LEU A 264 -12.52 -15.56 -14.30
C LEU A 264 -11.30 -16.15 -15.02
N ASN A 265 -11.14 -17.48 -15.00
CA ASN A 265 -10.21 -18.24 -15.85
C ASN A 265 -8.76 -17.69 -15.88
N ASN A 266 -8.27 -17.23 -14.73
CA ASN A 266 -6.92 -16.65 -14.57
C ASN A 266 -6.69 -15.33 -15.34
N ILE A 267 -7.75 -14.51 -15.54
CA ILE A 267 -7.60 -13.12 -16.01
C ILE A 267 -6.58 -12.38 -15.15
N VAL A 268 -5.56 -11.82 -15.78
CA VAL A 268 -4.57 -10.96 -15.11
C VAL A 268 -5.01 -9.50 -15.26
N THR A 269 -5.34 -8.85 -14.16
CA THR A 269 -5.68 -7.42 -14.13
C THR A 269 -5.45 -6.81 -12.76
N ASN A 270 -5.32 -5.48 -12.70
CA ASN A 270 -5.40 -4.71 -11.46
C ASN A 270 -6.75 -3.99 -11.29
N ARG A 271 -7.71 -4.14 -12.22
CA ARG A 271 -9.06 -3.57 -12.08
C ARG A 271 -10.16 -4.51 -12.57
N LEU A 272 -11.19 -4.67 -11.77
CA LEU A 272 -12.40 -5.44 -12.10
C LEU A 272 -13.63 -4.57 -11.83
N ARG A 273 -14.65 -4.66 -12.68
CA ARG A 273 -15.89 -3.88 -12.57
C ARG A 273 -17.10 -4.80 -12.72
N VAL A 274 -18.09 -4.67 -11.86
CA VAL A 274 -19.42 -5.23 -12.06
C VAL A 274 -20.33 -4.12 -12.59
N SER A 275 -20.92 -4.37 -13.76
CA SER A 275 -21.87 -3.48 -14.42
C SER A 275 -23.27 -4.09 -14.33
N MET A 276 -24.23 -3.34 -13.80
CA MET A 276 -25.56 -3.79 -13.37
C MET A 276 -26.65 -2.89 -13.93
N LEU A 277 -27.81 -3.48 -14.26
CA LEU A 277 -29.04 -2.75 -14.59
C LEU A 277 -30.24 -3.52 -14.03
N ASN A 278 -31.21 -2.80 -13.48
CA ASN A 278 -32.58 -3.27 -13.31
C ASN A 278 -33.50 -2.38 -14.17
N THR A 279 -34.44 -2.97 -14.91
CA THR A 279 -35.29 -2.24 -15.88
C THR A 279 -36.43 -1.45 -15.23
N GLN A 280 -36.71 -1.65 -13.95
CA GLN A 280 -37.86 -1.07 -13.24
C GLN A 280 -37.45 -0.24 -12.02
N GLN A 281 -36.40 -0.65 -11.32
CA GLN A 281 -35.90 -0.03 -10.07
C GLN A 281 -34.37 0.10 -10.11
N SER A 282 -33.78 0.52 -9.00
CA SER A 282 -32.31 0.63 -8.85
C SER A 282 -31.69 -0.72 -8.48
N THR A 283 -30.35 -0.81 -8.43
CA THR A 283 -29.60 -2.04 -8.11
C THR A 283 -28.70 -1.92 -6.88
N GLY A 284 -28.37 -3.05 -6.26
CA GLY A 284 -27.50 -3.09 -5.08
C GLY A 284 -26.73 -4.39 -4.87
N ILE A 285 -25.75 -4.34 -3.96
CA ILE A 285 -24.82 -5.42 -3.60
C ILE A 285 -24.68 -5.43 -2.07
N LEU A 286 -24.73 -6.62 -1.45
CA LEU A 286 -24.45 -6.84 -0.03
C LEU A 286 -23.03 -7.32 0.26
N GLU A 287 -22.38 -7.97 -0.70
CA GLU A 287 -20.98 -8.40 -0.65
C GLU A 287 -20.55 -8.79 -2.08
N TRP A 288 -19.31 -8.49 -2.46
CA TRP A 288 -18.67 -8.89 -3.71
C TRP A 288 -17.24 -9.39 -3.44
N ARG A 289 -17.02 -10.69 -3.67
CA ARG A 289 -15.74 -11.37 -3.46
C ARG A 289 -15.02 -11.63 -4.77
N VAL A 290 -13.70 -11.69 -4.71
CA VAL A 290 -12.83 -12.05 -5.85
C VAL A 290 -11.74 -12.96 -5.33
N SER A 291 -11.58 -14.15 -5.94
CA SER A 291 -10.47 -15.04 -5.63
C SER A 291 -9.29 -14.76 -6.55
N GLY A 292 -8.07 -14.66 -5.99
CA GLY A 292 -6.89 -14.44 -6.81
C GLY A 292 -5.56 -14.45 -6.05
N THR A 293 -4.48 -14.34 -6.82
CA THR A 293 -3.08 -14.32 -6.34
C THR A 293 -2.28 -13.23 -7.05
N ALA A 294 -1.28 -12.65 -6.39
CA ALA A 294 -0.49 -11.56 -6.97
C ALA A 294 0.37 -12.08 -8.15
N THR A 295 0.42 -11.33 -9.25
CA THR A 295 1.14 -11.74 -10.46
C THR A 295 2.60 -11.27 -10.41
N GLY A 296 3.54 -12.19 -10.16
CA GLY A 296 4.98 -11.94 -10.33
C GLY A 296 5.82 -12.19 -9.08
N GLY A 297 6.13 -13.46 -8.83
CA GLY A 297 7.16 -13.89 -7.88
C GLY A 297 8.04 -14.96 -8.52
N SER A 298 8.87 -14.58 -9.48
CA SER A 298 9.69 -15.53 -10.25
C SER A 298 10.83 -16.12 -9.41
N THR A 299 10.65 -17.32 -8.89
CA THR A 299 11.76 -18.17 -8.42
C THR A 299 12.30 -19.01 -9.56
N SER A 300 13.21 -18.43 -10.35
CA SER A 300 13.99 -19.18 -11.33
C SER A 300 14.82 -20.26 -10.62
N SER A 301 14.53 -21.53 -10.89
CA SER A 301 15.30 -22.66 -10.41
C SER A 301 16.71 -22.65 -11.01
N ILE A 302 17.72 -22.34 -10.20
CA ILE A 302 19.13 -22.60 -10.55
C ILE A 302 19.64 -23.75 -9.69
N SER A 303 19.72 -24.93 -10.30
CA SER A 303 20.36 -26.11 -9.73
C SER A 303 21.85 -25.84 -9.52
N SER A 304 22.33 -25.99 -8.29
CA SER A 304 23.76 -25.90 -7.97
C SER A 304 24.47 -27.21 -8.34
N SER A 305 25.13 -27.25 -9.50
CA SER A 305 26.09 -28.30 -9.85
C SER A 305 27.52 -27.76 -9.81
N ILE A 306 28.27 -28.10 -8.75
CA ILE A 306 29.72 -27.89 -8.65
C ILE A 306 30.44 -28.94 -9.50
N PRO A 307 31.47 -28.57 -10.26
CA PRO A 307 32.72 -29.33 -10.20
C PRO A 307 33.92 -28.46 -9.78
N SER A 308 34.88 -29.15 -9.17
CA SER A 308 36.04 -28.57 -8.48
C SER A 308 37.28 -28.43 -9.37
N SER A 309 38.23 -27.60 -8.92
CA SER A 309 39.67 -27.56 -9.31
C SER A 309 39.98 -27.06 -10.75
N SER A 310 41.15 -26.49 -11.05
CA SER A 310 42.43 -26.49 -10.31
C SER A 310 43.26 -25.19 -10.44
N SER A 311 44.28 -25.08 -9.60
CA SER A 311 45.14 -23.93 -9.26
C SER A 311 46.06 -23.36 -10.37
N SER A 312 46.61 -22.16 -10.06
CA SER A 312 47.96 -21.64 -10.42
C SER A 312 48.21 -21.19 -11.89
N THR A 313 49.01 -20.16 -12.21
CA THR A 313 50.10 -19.49 -11.44
C THR A 313 50.47 -18.08 -11.97
N VAL A 314 51.15 -17.28 -11.11
CA VAL A 314 52.12 -16.18 -11.39
C VAL A 314 51.65 -14.87 -12.07
N SER A 315 51.56 -13.84 -11.22
CA SER A 315 52.22 -12.51 -11.27
C SER A 315 52.48 -11.77 -12.59
N SER A 316 52.11 -10.48 -12.62
CA SER A 316 53.11 -9.41 -12.43
C SER A 316 52.51 -8.04 -12.05
N SER A 317 53.35 -7.28 -11.35
CA SER A 317 53.26 -5.84 -11.03
C SER A 317 53.27 -4.96 -12.31
N LEU A 318 52.98 -3.65 -12.30
CA LEU A 318 53.40 -2.63 -11.33
C LEU A 318 52.52 -1.36 -11.37
N SER A 319 52.64 -0.54 -10.32
CA SER A 319 51.86 0.69 -10.08
C SER A 319 52.29 1.90 -10.93
N SER A 320 51.56 3.01 -10.72
CA SER A 320 51.93 4.43 -10.88
C SER A 320 51.60 5.11 -12.23
N SER A 321 51.28 6.41 -12.31
CA SER A 321 50.72 7.37 -11.32
C SER A 321 50.47 8.73 -12.01
N ARG A 322 49.50 9.53 -11.50
CA ARG A 322 49.36 11.01 -11.72
C ARG A 322 49.13 11.47 -13.17
N SER A 323 48.64 12.67 -13.48
CA SER A 323 47.68 13.60 -12.82
C SER A 323 47.34 14.75 -13.79
N SER A 324 46.07 15.18 -13.86
CA SER A 324 45.59 16.54 -14.21
C SER A 324 46.25 17.34 -15.37
N GLN A 325 45.46 17.73 -16.39
CA GLN A 325 45.11 19.14 -16.68
C GLN A 325 44.06 19.29 -17.79
N SER A 326 43.62 20.53 -18.04
CA SER A 326 42.33 20.92 -18.64
C SER A 326 42.39 21.34 -20.12
N SER A 327 41.19 21.49 -20.71
CA SER A 327 40.77 22.53 -21.69
C SER A 327 40.48 22.14 -23.16
N SER A 328 39.19 22.35 -23.51
CA SER A 328 38.68 23.19 -24.62
C SER A 328 38.56 22.69 -26.09
N VAL A 329 37.29 22.46 -26.47
CA VAL A 329 36.52 22.78 -27.72
C VAL A 329 36.66 22.07 -29.10
N LEU A 330 35.45 21.90 -29.68
CA LEU A 330 35.02 21.85 -31.11
C LEU A 330 35.11 20.54 -31.94
N SER A 331 33.93 19.89 -32.01
CA SER A 331 33.12 19.71 -33.24
C SER A 331 33.14 18.40 -34.07
N SER A 332 31.91 17.90 -34.23
CA SER A 332 31.28 17.28 -35.42
C SER A 332 31.83 15.97 -36.01
N SER A 333 30.98 14.93 -35.98
CA SER A 333 30.34 14.41 -37.21
C SER A 333 29.09 13.58 -36.88
N VAL A 334 28.26 13.34 -37.90
CA VAL A 334 26.88 12.78 -37.84
C VAL A 334 26.81 11.53 -38.73
N ILE A 335 25.81 10.64 -38.52
CA ILE A 335 25.14 9.66 -39.44
C ILE A 335 24.64 8.49 -38.54
N SER A 336 23.33 8.31 -38.25
CA SER A 336 22.22 7.76 -39.09
C SER A 336 22.55 6.37 -39.65
N SER A 337 21.74 5.31 -39.67
CA SER A 337 20.28 5.09 -39.61
C SER A 337 20.03 3.72 -38.89
N SER A 338 18.91 2.99 -38.90
CA SER A 338 17.63 3.02 -39.64
C SER A 338 16.48 2.46 -38.79
N SER A 339 15.25 2.83 -39.14
CA SER A 339 14.01 2.21 -38.66
C SER A 339 13.64 0.94 -39.44
N SER A 340 12.69 0.16 -38.94
CA SER A 340 11.85 -0.71 -39.77
C SER A 340 10.38 -0.67 -39.31
N LEU A 341 9.48 -0.62 -40.31
CA LEU A 341 8.02 -0.52 -40.16
C LEU A 341 7.37 -1.80 -40.69
N ILE A 342 6.24 -2.21 -40.11
CA ILE A 342 5.22 -2.98 -40.83
C ILE A 342 3.85 -2.33 -40.58
N SER A 343 3.06 -2.21 -41.65
CA SER A 343 1.74 -1.56 -41.71
C SER A 343 0.66 -2.58 -42.08
N SER A 344 -0.61 -2.19 -41.90
CA SER A 344 -1.89 -2.83 -42.29
C SER A 344 -2.67 -3.41 -41.09
N SER A 345 -3.99 -3.21 -40.94
CA SER A 345 -4.96 -2.51 -41.79
C SER A 345 -6.14 -1.95 -40.96
N ARG A 346 -6.90 -1.00 -41.53
CA ARG A 346 -8.16 -0.50 -40.94
C ARG A 346 -9.29 -1.50 -41.15
N SER A 347 -10.10 -1.73 -40.12
CA SER A 347 -11.47 -2.25 -40.26
C SER A 347 -12.45 -1.27 -39.60
N SER A 348 -13.46 -0.84 -40.35
CA SER A 348 -14.52 0.05 -39.88
C SER A 348 -15.57 -0.75 -39.10
N VAL A 349 -15.81 -0.38 -37.85
CA VAL A 349 -17.01 -0.80 -37.09
C VAL A 349 -17.78 0.46 -36.73
N ALA A 350 -19.05 0.51 -37.11
CA ALA A 350 -19.91 1.66 -36.88
C ALA A 350 -20.19 1.82 -35.38
N SER A 351 -19.71 2.91 -34.78
CA SER A 351 -20.00 3.26 -33.39
C SER A 351 -21.44 3.74 -33.25
N SER A 352 -22.22 3.07 -32.40
CA SER A 352 -23.49 3.62 -31.94
C SER A 352 -23.25 4.92 -31.17
N SER A 353 -24.03 5.95 -31.49
CA SER A 353 -23.85 7.31 -31.00
C SER A 353 -24.13 7.44 -29.49
N ALA A 354 -23.07 7.47 -28.68
CA ALA A 354 -23.13 8.11 -27.37
C ALA A 354 -23.19 9.64 -27.57
N SER A 355 -24.03 10.34 -26.80
CA SER A 355 -24.22 11.79 -26.92
C SER A 355 -22.96 12.55 -26.53
N SER A 356 -22.19 13.01 -27.51
CA SER A 356 -21.03 13.87 -27.29
C SER A 356 -21.49 15.26 -26.82
N SER A 357 -21.33 15.55 -25.52
CA SER A 357 -21.18 16.94 -25.10
C SER A 357 -19.98 17.55 -25.83
N ALA A 358 -20.11 18.79 -26.29
CA ALA A 358 -18.99 19.49 -26.91
C ALA A 358 -17.81 19.59 -25.94
N PRO A 359 -16.55 19.54 -26.41
CA PRO A 359 -15.39 19.74 -25.55
C PRO A 359 -15.52 21.05 -24.77
N ALA A 360 -15.20 21.02 -23.47
CA ALA A 360 -15.25 22.20 -22.63
C ALA A 360 -14.32 23.29 -23.21
N VAL A 361 -14.87 24.47 -23.48
CA VAL A 361 -14.12 25.60 -24.03
C VAL A 361 -13.51 26.40 -22.89
N PHE A 362 -12.20 26.64 -22.95
CA PHE A 362 -11.45 27.45 -22.00
C PHE A 362 -11.07 28.80 -22.65
N PRO A 363 -11.93 29.83 -22.59
CA PRO A 363 -11.58 31.18 -23.02
C PRO A 363 -10.35 31.72 -22.27
N PRO A 364 -9.41 32.40 -22.95
CA PRO A 364 -8.35 33.14 -22.29
C PRO A 364 -8.91 34.38 -21.58
N ILE A 365 -8.26 34.79 -20.48
CA ILE A 365 -8.50 36.10 -19.87
C ILE A 365 -7.34 37.01 -20.29
N THR A 366 -7.63 38.04 -21.08
CA THR A 366 -6.61 38.86 -21.74
C THR A 366 -6.34 40.22 -21.08
N ASN A 367 -7.33 40.80 -20.37
CA ASN A 367 -7.31 42.20 -19.93
C ASN A 367 -7.67 42.38 -18.43
N GLN A 368 -7.71 41.28 -17.65
CA GLN A 368 -8.14 41.29 -16.23
C GLN A 368 -7.24 40.40 -15.35
N TYR A 369 -6.13 39.93 -15.91
CA TYR A 369 -5.40 38.76 -15.42
C TYR A 369 -3.95 38.82 -15.88
N GLU A 370 -3.16 39.61 -15.17
CA GLU A 370 -1.81 40.01 -15.57
C GLU A 370 -0.90 39.97 -14.34
N TYR A 371 0.18 39.19 -14.40
CA TYR A 371 1.30 39.38 -13.48
C TYR A 371 2.06 40.64 -13.93
N GLU A 372 2.18 41.63 -13.05
CA GLU A 372 2.97 42.87 -13.29
C GLU A 372 2.65 43.62 -14.60
N GLY A 373 1.39 43.55 -15.04
CA GLY A 373 0.93 44.16 -16.30
C GLY A 373 1.38 43.42 -17.57
N ILE A 374 1.80 42.16 -17.47
CA ILE A 374 2.15 41.32 -18.63
C ILE A 374 0.87 40.82 -19.32
N ASN A 375 0.72 41.20 -20.60
CA ASN A 375 -0.44 40.88 -21.42
C ASN A 375 -0.08 40.68 -22.91
N THR A 376 -1.10 40.41 -23.73
CA THR A 376 -0.92 40.10 -25.16
C THR A 376 -0.41 41.27 -26.01
N GLY A 377 -0.42 42.50 -25.48
CA GLY A 377 0.13 43.69 -26.14
C GLY A 377 1.64 43.86 -25.92
N ASN A 378 2.18 43.44 -24.78
CA ASN A 378 3.57 43.69 -24.37
C ASN A 378 4.44 42.43 -24.17
N ALA A 379 3.88 41.24 -24.40
CA ALA A 379 4.55 39.95 -24.36
C ALA A 379 4.20 39.08 -25.56
N VAL A 380 4.97 38.00 -25.76
CA VAL A 380 4.60 36.88 -26.63
C VAL A 380 3.92 35.81 -25.79
N TYR A 381 2.98 35.07 -26.37
CA TYR A 381 2.27 34.00 -25.69
C TYR A 381 2.05 32.79 -26.59
N LYS A 382 1.91 31.60 -25.98
CA LYS A 382 1.45 30.38 -26.64
C LYS A 382 0.35 29.73 -25.81
N ASP A 383 -0.70 29.27 -26.50
CA ASP A 383 -1.84 28.58 -25.90
C ASP A 383 -1.72 27.07 -26.07
N SER A 384 -2.13 26.33 -25.04
CA SER A 384 -2.63 24.96 -25.15
C SER A 384 -4.17 24.96 -25.02
N ASN A 385 -4.79 23.82 -24.72
CA ASN A 385 -6.23 23.77 -24.48
C ASN A 385 -6.62 24.61 -23.25
N ARG A 386 -5.97 24.37 -22.11
CA ARG A 386 -6.33 24.88 -20.78
C ARG A 386 -5.34 25.92 -20.23
N PHE A 387 -4.17 26.08 -20.86
CA PHE A 387 -3.11 26.96 -20.38
C PHE A 387 -2.70 28.00 -21.44
N ARG A 388 -2.10 29.09 -20.95
CA ARG A 388 -1.42 30.11 -21.76
C ARG A 388 -0.09 30.47 -21.10
N LEU A 389 1.03 30.30 -21.79
CA LEU A 389 2.34 30.78 -21.31
C LEU A 389 2.65 32.15 -21.90
N TYR A 390 3.02 33.12 -21.06
CA TYR A 390 3.62 34.39 -21.45
C TYR A 390 5.14 34.35 -21.30
N TYR A 391 5.86 34.83 -22.32
CA TYR A 391 7.31 34.84 -22.39
C TYR A 391 7.84 35.97 -23.29
N GLY A 392 9.15 36.19 -23.27
CA GLY A 392 9.80 37.31 -23.94
C GLY A 392 10.39 36.94 -25.29
N ALA A 393 9.87 37.50 -26.38
CA ALA A 393 10.40 37.37 -27.74
C ALA A 393 10.01 38.59 -28.58
N ASP A 394 10.59 38.76 -29.77
CA ASP A 394 10.23 39.83 -30.73
C ASP A 394 10.20 41.25 -30.13
N ASN A 395 11.20 41.56 -29.30
CA ASN A 395 11.33 42.79 -28.50
C ASN A 395 10.20 43.06 -27.48
N ARG A 396 9.25 42.13 -27.31
CA ARG A 396 8.23 42.15 -26.27
C ARG A 396 8.76 41.45 -25.02
N ARG A 397 8.98 42.21 -23.94
CA ARG A 397 9.56 41.69 -22.67
C ARG A 397 8.71 41.98 -21.42
N GLY A 398 7.45 42.36 -21.60
CA GLY A 398 6.59 42.83 -20.50
C GLY A 398 7.01 44.21 -19.98
N PRO A 399 6.22 44.84 -19.08
CA PRO A 399 6.47 46.21 -18.62
C PRO A 399 7.80 46.40 -17.88
N LYS A 400 8.29 45.37 -17.18
CA LYS A 400 9.57 45.40 -16.46
C LYS A 400 10.77 44.91 -17.28
N GLY A 401 10.56 44.41 -18.49
CA GLY A 401 11.63 43.81 -19.31
C GLY A 401 12.11 42.43 -18.82
N ASN A 402 11.46 41.86 -17.81
CA ASN A 402 11.86 40.66 -17.05
C ASN A 402 11.38 39.32 -17.64
N LEU A 403 10.72 39.32 -18.80
CA LEU A 403 10.29 38.07 -19.43
C LEU A 403 11.45 37.29 -20.04
N GLY A 404 11.53 36.01 -19.65
CA GLY A 404 12.49 35.04 -20.17
C GLY A 404 12.25 34.69 -21.63
N THR A 405 13.34 34.55 -22.41
CA THR A 405 13.30 34.17 -23.83
C THR A 405 13.54 32.68 -24.00
N HIS A 406 12.69 32.02 -24.79
CA HIS A 406 12.62 30.56 -24.95
C HIS A 406 12.49 30.14 -26.40
N SER A 407 12.93 28.91 -26.70
CA SER A 407 12.60 28.29 -27.99
C SER A 407 11.15 27.84 -28.02
N GLU A 408 10.56 27.72 -29.22
CA GLU A 408 9.20 27.19 -29.35
C GLU A 408 9.08 25.76 -28.79
N ALA A 409 10.14 24.96 -28.90
CA ALA A 409 10.18 23.61 -28.34
C ALA A 409 10.09 23.62 -26.80
N ASP A 410 10.77 24.56 -26.13
CA ASP A 410 10.72 24.69 -24.66
C ASP A 410 9.34 25.11 -24.17
N VAL A 411 8.72 26.06 -24.86
CA VAL A 411 7.35 26.53 -24.57
C VAL A 411 6.34 25.41 -24.78
N THR A 412 6.48 24.64 -25.86
CA THR A 412 5.57 23.54 -26.19
C THR A 412 5.68 22.41 -25.16
N ARG A 413 6.91 22.04 -24.77
CA ARG A 413 7.15 21.00 -23.75
C ARG A 413 6.55 21.32 -22.38
N LEU A 414 6.68 22.56 -21.91
CA LEU A 414 6.01 22.98 -20.67
C LEU A 414 4.49 22.87 -20.81
N LEU A 415 3.90 23.39 -21.89
CA LEU A 415 2.45 23.37 -22.09
C LEU A 415 1.90 21.93 -22.17
N GLU A 416 2.57 21.02 -22.87
CA GLU A 416 2.23 19.59 -22.91
C GLU A 416 2.34 18.90 -21.54
N HIS A 417 3.32 19.27 -20.73
CA HIS A 417 3.45 18.81 -19.35
C HIS A 417 2.27 19.29 -18.50
N MET A 418 1.93 20.59 -18.55
CA MET A 418 0.84 21.17 -17.78
C MET A 418 -0.52 20.54 -18.11
N GLU A 419 -0.80 20.23 -19.38
CA GLU A 419 -2.02 19.51 -19.77
C GLU A 419 -2.10 18.12 -19.13
N LYS A 420 -0.98 17.36 -19.09
CA LYS A 420 -0.92 16.04 -18.44
C LYS A 420 -1.12 16.13 -16.93
N VAL A 421 -0.53 17.13 -16.27
CA VAL A 421 -0.74 17.40 -14.84
C VAL A 421 -2.22 17.72 -14.57
N TYR A 422 -2.85 18.54 -15.41
CA TYR A 422 -4.26 18.85 -15.30
C TYR A 422 -5.13 17.59 -15.48
N ASP A 423 -4.90 16.83 -16.56
CA ASP A 423 -5.68 15.63 -16.87
C ASP A 423 -5.57 14.59 -15.75
N TYR A 424 -4.37 14.42 -15.18
CA TYR A 424 -4.18 13.53 -14.03
C TYR A 424 -4.93 14.03 -12.79
N PHE A 425 -4.69 15.26 -12.30
CA PHE A 425 -5.26 15.67 -11.02
C PHE A 425 -6.75 16.05 -11.08
N ILE A 426 -7.19 16.72 -12.14
CA ILE A 426 -8.58 17.17 -12.28
C ILE A 426 -9.40 16.06 -12.95
N GLY A 427 -8.92 15.50 -14.07
CA GLY A 427 -9.62 14.47 -14.84
C GLY A 427 -9.68 13.12 -14.13
N GLU A 428 -8.53 12.57 -13.73
CA GLU A 428 -8.48 11.26 -13.08
C GLU A 428 -8.71 11.35 -11.56
N ARG A 429 -7.94 12.19 -10.84
CA ARG A 429 -7.97 12.25 -9.37
C ARG A 429 -9.14 13.10 -8.83
N GLY A 430 -9.93 13.76 -9.69
CA GLY A 430 -11.20 14.39 -9.32
C GLY A 430 -11.11 15.61 -8.40
N PHE A 431 -9.94 16.27 -8.37
CA PHE A 431 -9.79 17.57 -7.72
C PHE A 431 -10.56 18.66 -8.48
N LYS A 432 -10.99 19.70 -7.76
CA LYS A 432 -11.67 20.85 -8.37
C LYS A 432 -10.72 21.60 -9.30
N SER A 433 -11.22 22.03 -10.45
CA SER A 433 -10.39 22.64 -11.49
C SER A 433 -9.92 24.05 -11.12
N PRO A 434 -8.61 24.36 -11.20
CA PRO A 434 -8.11 25.74 -11.08
C PRO A 434 -8.46 26.65 -12.27
N ALA A 435 -9.03 26.08 -13.35
CA ALA A 435 -9.61 26.86 -14.44
C ALA A 435 -10.99 27.44 -14.07
N GLN A 436 -11.62 26.94 -12.99
CA GLN A 436 -12.90 27.45 -12.49
C GLN A 436 -12.63 28.58 -11.47
N SER A 437 -13.35 29.69 -11.60
CA SER A 437 -13.29 30.74 -10.57
C SER A 437 -13.83 30.22 -9.23
N VAL A 438 -13.18 30.60 -8.13
CA VAL A 438 -13.73 30.40 -6.77
C VAL A 438 -14.94 31.29 -6.50
N HIS A 439 -15.12 32.35 -7.30
CA HIS A 439 -16.28 33.25 -7.21
C HIS A 439 -17.46 32.70 -8.02
N ALA A 440 -18.56 32.38 -7.35
CA ALA A 440 -19.79 31.91 -7.98
C ALA A 440 -20.39 32.92 -8.99
N SER A 441 -20.05 34.22 -8.87
CA SER A 441 -20.43 35.29 -9.80
C SER A 441 -19.71 35.23 -11.16
N ARG A 442 -18.64 34.43 -11.29
CA ARG A 442 -17.89 34.23 -12.54
C ARG A 442 -17.87 32.76 -12.96
N PRO A 443 -19.03 32.16 -13.31
CA PRO A 443 -19.13 30.77 -13.71
C PRO A 443 -18.39 30.50 -15.03
N GLY A 444 -18.06 29.23 -15.26
CA GLY A 444 -17.33 28.75 -16.43
C GLY A 444 -15.90 28.30 -16.12
N LEU A 445 -15.17 27.97 -17.18
CA LEU A 445 -13.77 27.57 -17.14
C LEU A 445 -12.95 28.57 -17.96
N PHE A 446 -11.73 28.86 -17.55
CA PHE A 446 -10.85 29.85 -18.18
C PHE A 446 -9.45 29.27 -18.38
N LYS A 447 -8.67 29.79 -19.32
CA LYS A 447 -7.24 29.41 -19.40
C LYS A 447 -6.50 29.86 -18.13
N ILE A 448 -5.64 28.98 -17.64
CA ILE A 448 -4.71 29.26 -16.55
C ILE A 448 -3.45 29.87 -17.17
N ASN A 449 -3.11 31.12 -16.81
CA ASN A 449 -1.90 31.75 -17.34
C ASN A 449 -0.66 31.32 -16.53
N LEU A 450 0.44 31.11 -17.25
CA LEU A 450 1.79 30.96 -16.74
C LEU A 450 2.63 32.15 -17.21
N TYR A 451 3.57 32.61 -16.39
CA TYR A 451 4.50 33.68 -16.72
C TYR A 451 5.95 33.20 -16.52
N SER A 452 6.78 33.30 -17.56
CA SER A 452 8.21 32.96 -17.48
C SER A 452 9.05 34.20 -17.22
N VAL A 453 9.60 34.35 -16.02
CA VAL A 453 10.27 35.59 -15.56
C VAL A 453 11.70 35.35 -15.09
N THR A 454 12.56 36.37 -15.15
CA THR A 454 14.00 36.26 -14.83
C THR A 454 14.38 36.78 -13.44
N ASP A 455 13.49 37.50 -12.77
CA ASP A 455 13.75 38.35 -11.60
C ASP A 455 13.03 37.88 -10.32
N ILE A 456 12.91 36.55 -10.14
CA ILE A 456 12.35 35.96 -8.92
C ILE A 456 13.39 35.13 -8.16
N ASP A 457 13.41 35.28 -6.84
CA ASP A 457 14.31 34.55 -5.94
C ASP A 457 13.80 33.15 -5.54
N ALA A 458 12.57 32.79 -5.94
CA ALA A 458 12.00 31.44 -5.84
C ALA A 458 12.15 30.63 -7.14
N GLY A 459 11.88 29.32 -7.12
CA GLY A 459 11.86 28.51 -8.35
C GLY A 459 10.63 28.80 -9.21
N GLY A 460 9.51 28.98 -8.56
CA GLY A 460 8.27 29.55 -9.06
C GLY A 460 7.46 30.12 -7.88
N PHE A 461 6.22 30.54 -8.16
CA PHE A 461 5.16 30.68 -7.16
C PHE A 461 3.78 30.64 -7.85
N MET A 462 2.75 30.24 -7.09
CA MET A 462 1.35 30.45 -7.46
C MET A 462 0.88 31.84 -6.99
N GLY A 463 0.36 32.65 -7.92
CA GLY A 463 -0.26 33.94 -7.65
C GLY A 463 -1.78 33.90 -7.77
N TYR A 464 -2.48 34.68 -6.94
CA TYR A 464 -3.94 34.74 -6.91
C TYR A 464 -4.47 36.11 -7.36
N ASN A 465 -5.44 36.13 -8.26
CA ASN A 465 -6.19 37.33 -8.62
C ASN A 465 -7.52 37.37 -7.87
N GLY A 466 -7.57 38.18 -6.80
CA GLY A 466 -8.74 38.32 -5.93
C GLY A 466 -10.03 38.79 -6.63
N THR A 467 -9.92 39.56 -7.72
CA THR A 467 -11.07 40.04 -8.49
C THR A 467 -11.63 38.96 -9.43
N ALA A 468 -10.74 38.19 -10.06
CA ALA A 468 -11.12 37.12 -10.98
C ALA A 468 -11.46 35.79 -10.28
N GLY A 469 -11.00 35.61 -9.04
CA GLY A 469 -11.16 34.38 -8.27
C GLY A 469 -10.35 33.20 -8.83
N LEU A 470 -9.18 33.48 -9.42
CA LEU A 470 -8.41 32.52 -10.24
C LEU A 470 -6.90 32.62 -9.95
N SER A 471 -6.19 31.49 -10.06
CA SER A 471 -4.74 31.36 -9.81
C SER A 471 -3.91 31.30 -11.10
N PHE A 472 -2.83 32.07 -11.16
CA PHE A 472 -1.80 32.00 -12.20
C PHE A 472 -0.48 31.46 -11.65
N LEU A 473 0.39 30.95 -12.51
CA LEU A 473 1.72 30.47 -12.12
C LEU A 473 2.79 31.43 -12.62
N VAL A 474 3.81 31.69 -11.81
CA VAL A 474 5.02 32.41 -12.21
C VAL A 474 6.19 31.45 -12.04
N ILE A 475 6.97 31.23 -13.10
CA ILE A 475 8.05 30.25 -13.15
C ILE A 475 9.36 30.96 -13.51
N ARG A 476 10.44 30.65 -12.79
CA ARG A 476 11.76 31.21 -13.10
C ARG A 476 12.22 30.69 -14.47
N SER A 477 12.65 31.59 -15.34
CA SER A 477 12.93 31.31 -16.75
C SER A 477 13.90 30.13 -16.96
N ASN A 478 15.01 30.05 -16.20
CA ASN A 478 15.97 28.95 -16.33
C ASN A 478 15.46 27.59 -15.79
N LEU A 479 14.27 27.56 -15.19
CA LEU A 479 13.60 26.38 -14.66
C LEU A 479 12.30 26.06 -15.42
N LEU A 480 12.05 26.66 -16.59
CA LEU A 480 10.81 26.48 -17.37
C LEU A 480 10.42 25.00 -17.58
N ASN A 481 11.41 24.13 -17.83
CA ASN A 481 11.23 22.70 -18.02
C ASN A 481 11.71 21.85 -16.82
N ALA A 482 11.90 22.47 -15.64
CA ALA A 482 12.06 21.76 -14.37
C ALA A 482 10.66 21.41 -13.83
N TYR A 483 10.07 20.36 -14.39
CA TYR A 483 8.64 20.05 -14.24
C TYR A 483 8.16 19.81 -12.80
N ASN A 484 9.05 19.49 -11.86
CA ASN A 484 8.70 19.45 -10.44
C ASN A 484 8.22 20.82 -9.93
N VAL A 485 8.84 21.92 -10.38
CA VAL A 485 8.48 23.30 -9.99
C VAL A 485 7.09 23.64 -10.51
N SER A 486 6.83 23.50 -11.81
CA SER A 486 5.52 23.85 -12.38
C SER A 486 4.38 22.96 -11.86
N THR A 487 4.67 21.71 -11.48
CA THR A 487 3.70 20.81 -10.85
C THR A 487 3.43 21.20 -9.38
N HIS A 488 4.46 21.62 -8.63
CA HIS A 488 4.31 22.18 -7.27
C HIS A 488 3.40 23.40 -7.27
N GLU A 489 3.67 24.39 -8.12
CA GLU A 489 2.84 25.61 -8.19
C GLU A 489 1.40 25.31 -8.60
N PHE A 490 1.20 24.32 -9.47
CA PHE A 490 -0.14 23.85 -9.82
C PHE A 490 -0.85 23.15 -8.66
N GLY A 491 -0.12 22.51 -7.75
CA GLY A 491 -0.65 21.97 -6.49
C GLY A 491 -1.24 23.04 -5.58
N HIS A 492 -0.61 24.22 -5.49
CA HIS A 492 -1.19 25.38 -4.82
C HIS A 492 -2.45 25.88 -5.55
N SER A 493 -2.46 25.91 -6.89
CA SER A 493 -3.64 26.26 -7.68
C SER A 493 -4.82 25.32 -7.43
N ILE A 494 -4.58 24.01 -7.30
CA ILE A 494 -5.61 23.02 -6.90
C ILE A 494 -6.11 23.30 -5.47
N THR A 495 -5.20 23.56 -4.53
CA THR A 495 -5.55 23.84 -3.13
C THR A 495 -6.43 25.09 -3.00
N LEU A 496 -6.10 26.15 -3.76
CA LEU A 496 -6.94 27.34 -3.88
C LEU A 496 -8.30 27.01 -4.53
N ALA A 497 -8.33 26.20 -5.60
CA ALA A 497 -9.55 25.89 -6.32
C ALA A 497 -10.58 25.14 -5.45
N GLU A 498 -10.14 24.18 -4.63
CA GLU A 498 -10.96 23.55 -3.59
C GLU A 498 -11.49 24.57 -2.57
N TYR A 499 -10.72 25.63 -2.29
CA TYR A 499 -11.08 26.82 -1.48
C TYR A 499 -11.33 26.57 0.02
N VAL A 500 -11.42 25.30 0.47
CA VAL A 500 -11.72 24.95 1.87
C VAL A 500 -10.63 25.37 2.86
N TRP A 501 -9.37 25.39 2.42
CA TRP A 501 -8.20 25.78 3.24
C TRP A 501 -7.87 27.28 3.15
N VAL A 502 -8.62 28.08 2.38
CA VAL A 502 -8.42 29.53 2.30
C VAL A 502 -8.86 30.18 3.62
N ASP A 503 -8.09 31.18 4.06
CA ASP A 503 -8.22 31.86 5.35
C ASP A 503 -8.17 30.93 6.58
N LYS A 504 -7.59 29.73 6.44
CA LYS A 504 -7.38 28.77 7.53
C LYS A 504 -5.94 28.81 8.00
N ALA A 505 -5.64 29.67 8.98
CA ALA A 505 -4.26 29.93 9.43
C ALA A 505 -3.46 28.65 9.75
N ARG A 506 -4.11 27.70 10.43
CA ARG A 506 -3.54 26.40 10.81
C ARG A 506 -3.30 25.42 9.66
N THR A 507 -3.75 25.74 8.44
CA THR A 507 -3.42 24.98 7.23
C THR A 507 -2.21 25.53 6.50
N GLY A 508 -1.77 26.78 6.72
CA GLY A 508 -0.78 27.44 5.85
C GLY A 508 0.50 26.62 5.65
N ALA A 509 1.04 26.06 6.73
CA ALA A 509 2.22 25.19 6.69
C ALA A 509 2.03 23.90 5.86
N TRP A 510 0.78 23.43 5.72
CA TRP A 510 0.41 22.25 4.96
C TRP A 510 0.28 22.53 3.45
N TRP A 511 0.21 23.80 3.01
CA TRP A 511 0.12 24.12 1.58
C TRP A 511 1.38 23.66 0.83
N GLU A 512 2.56 23.95 1.36
CA GLU A 512 3.85 23.48 0.80
C GLU A 512 3.95 21.95 0.80
N THR A 513 3.59 21.33 1.93
CA THR A 513 3.56 19.86 2.09
C THR A 513 2.64 19.19 1.06
N THR A 514 1.53 19.83 0.72
CA THR A 514 0.55 19.31 -0.24
C THR A 514 0.99 19.57 -1.68
N ALA A 515 1.62 20.72 -1.96
CA ALA A 515 2.19 21.06 -3.26
C ALA A 515 3.37 20.14 -3.65
N GLU A 516 4.28 19.84 -2.72
CA GLU A 516 5.33 18.84 -2.93
C GLU A 516 4.76 17.43 -3.10
N TRP A 517 3.67 17.09 -2.40
CA TRP A 517 2.95 15.84 -2.65
C TRP A 517 2.37 15.76 -4.07
N PHE A 518 1.77 16.84 -4.59
CA PHE A 518 1.32 16.90 -5.99
C PHE A 518 2.50 16.72 -6.95
N ALA A 519 3.64 17.38 -6.69
CA ALA A 519 4.84 17.27 -7.51
C ALA A 519 5.44 15.85 -7.52
N ASP A 520 5.73 15.25 -6.36
CA ASP A 520 6.35 13.92 -6.26
C ASP A 520 5.39 12.82 -6.75
N THR A 521 4.09 12.91 -6.46
CA THR A 521 3.07 11.93 -6.92
C THR A 521 2.95 11.86 -8.44
N PHE A 522 3.09 12.99 -9.15
CA PHE A 522 3.03 13.00 -10.61
C PHE A 522 4.41 12.74 -11.24
N MET A 523 5.45 13.43 -10.77
CA MET A 523 6.78 13.37 -11.38
C MET A 523 7.52 12.08 -11.06
N GLY A 524 7.43 11.57 -9.83
CA GLY A 524 8.27 10.48 -9.34
C GLY A 524 8.25 9.22 -10.22
N PRO A 525 7.07 8.72 -10.64
CA PRO A 525 6.97 7.61 -11.58
C PRO A 525 7.51 7.92 -13.00
N ILE A 526 7.45 9.18 -13.44
CA ILE A 526 7.85 9.61 -14.78
C ILE A 526 9.37 9.78 -14.89
N THR A 527 9.99 10.41 -13.90
CA THR A 527 11.44 10.71 -13.88
C THR A 527 12.26 9.71 -13.08
N ASN A 528 11.63 8.73 -12.43
CA ASN A 528 12.26 7.76 -11.52
C ASN A 528 13.10 8.45 -10.43
N SER A 529 12.57 9.56 -9.90
CA SER A 529 13.22 10.43 -8.90
C SER A 529 12.26 10.76 -7.76
N THR A 530 12.77 11.35 -6.68
CA THR A 530 11.93 11.82 -5.57
C THR A 530 12.64 12.93 -4.80
N ASN A 531 11.86 13.85 -4.23
CA ASN A 531 12.33 14.93 -3.34
C ASN A 531 12.48 14.47 -1.88
N PHE A 532 12.50 13.16 -1.62
CA PHE A 532 12.60 12.60 -0.26
C PHE A 532 13.93 12.97 0.43
N ASP A 533 13.86 13.86 1.43
CA ASP A 533 14.98 14.21 2.28
C ASP A 533 15.03 13.36 3.57
N ALA A 534 15.91 12.37 3.56
CA ALA A 534 16.12 11.53 4.73
C ALA A 534 16.59 12.33 5.96
N ASN A 535 17.34 13.43 5.82
CA ASN A 535 17.82 14.21 6.97
C ASN A 535 16.65 14.85 7.69
N SER A 536 15.85 15.69 7.02
CA SER A 536 14.70 16.35 7.66
C SER A 536 13.69 15.33 8.22
N LEU A 537 13.52 14.18 7.56
CA LEU A 537 12.52 13.19 7.95
C LEU A 537 12.98 12.21 9.04
N HIS A 538 14.29 12.04 9.25
CA HIS A 538 14.83 11.15 10.30
C HIS A 538 15.63 11.89 11.37
N ALA A 539 16.56 12.77 10.98
CA ALA A 539 17.31 13.59 11.95
C ALA A 539 16.39 14.53 12.72
N ASP A 540 15.41 15.14 12.04
CA ASP A 540 14.39 15.98 12.67
C ASP A 540 13.02 15.27 12.83
N SER A 541 13.01 13.93 12.82
CA SER A 541 11.81 13.11 13.10
C SER A 541 11.11 13.47 14.42
N ARG A 542 11.87 14.00 15.39
CA ARG A 542 11.38 14.52 16.69
C ARG A 542 10.43 15.71 16.58
N LEU A 543 10.40 16.43 15.45
CA LEU A 543 9.51 17.57 15.24
C LEU A 543 8.12 17.07 14.81
N SER A 544 7.10 17.92 14.99
CA SER A 544 5.74 17.68 14.47
C SER A 544 5.74 17.29 12.99
N ILE A 545 4.76 16.49 12.54
CA ILE A 545 4.73 15.98 11.15
C ILE A 545 4.90 17.12 10.14
N VAL A 546 4.12 18.19 10.30
CA VAL A 546 4.31 19.46 9.60
C VAL A 546 4.79 20.49 10.63
N HIS A 547 5.97 21.04 10.39
CA HIS A 547 6.68 22.00 11.23
C HIS A 547 7.33 23.06 10.31
N ARG A 548 7.53 24.30 10.79
CA ARG A 548 8.13 25.39 9.99
C ARG A 548 9.49 25.09 9.34
N ASN A 549 10.19 24.06 9.81
CA ASN A 549 11.50 23.63 9.32
C ASN A 549 11.45 22.45 8.32
N ASN A 550 10.29 21.83 8.07
CA ASN A 550 10.17 20.65 7.20
C ASN A 550 8.99 20.73 6.21
N LEU A 551 8.49 21.93 5.93
CA LEU A 551 7.28 22.21 5.17
C LEU A 551 7.27 21.51 3.78
N TYR A 552 8.39 21.58 3.07
CA TYR A 552 8.60 20.95 1.77
C TYR A 552 8.94 19.46 1.87
N GLN A 553 9.34 18.96 3.05
CA GLN A 553 9.81 17.60 3.26
C GLN A 553 8.73 16.68 3.84
N ALA A 554 7.66 17.22 4.43
CA ALA A 554 6.62 16.46 5.12
C ALA A 554 5.64 15.69 4.21
N TRP A 555 5.74 15.86 2.88
CA TRP A 555 4.86 15.21 1.89
C TRP A 555 4.74 13.68 2.00
N PRO A 556 5.73 12.90 2.52
CA PRO A 556 5.59 11.45 2.68
C PRO A 556 4.43 11.03 3.58
N PHE A 557 3.94 11.91 4.46
CA PHE A 557 2.70 11.67 5.21
C PHE A 557 1.49 11.61 4.26
N MET A 558 1.38 12.53 3.30
CA MET A 558 0.32 12.51 2.29
C MET A 558 0.41 11.29 1.38
N THR A 559 1.64 10.86 1.05
CA THR A 559 1.87 9.61 0.31
C THR A 559 1.43 8.39 1.11
N TYR A 560 1.74 8.31 2.40
CA TYR A 560 1.26 7.26 3.30
C TYR A 560 -0.28 7.21 3.39
N LEU A 561 -0.95 8.37 3.52
CA LEU A 561 -2.42 8.43 3.48
C LEU A 561 -3.00 7.97 2.13
N THR A 562 -2.27 8.22 1.04
CA THR A 562 -2.69 7.87 -0.33
C THR A 562 -2.47 6.40 -0.68
N SER A 563 -1.34 5.83 -0.26
CA SER A 563 -1.00 4.42 -0.48
C SER A 563 -1.69 3.48 0.49
N ASN A 564 -2.06 3.98 1.68
CA ASN A 564 -2.79 3.27 2.73
C ASN A 564 -2.28 1.82 3.01
N PRO A 565 -0.97 1.64 3.28
CA PRO A 565 -0.36 0.31 3.39
C PRO A 565 -0.81 -0.49 4.63
N ASP A 566 -1.58 0.14 5.52
CA ASP A 566 -2.21 -0.44 6.71
C ASP A 566 -3.72 -0.71 6.52
N ASN A 567 -4.29 -0.37 5.36
CA ASN A 567 -5.72 -0.52 5.02
C ASN A 567 -6.67 0.14 6.02
N TYR A 568 -6.31 1.32 6.55
CA TYR A 568 -7.21 2.08 7.43
C TYR A 568 -8.40 2.67 6.64
N PRO A 569 -9.62 2.71 7.24
CA PRO A 569 -10.81 3.25 6.58
C PRO A 569 -10.65 4.74 6.27
N GLY A 570 -11.34 5.20 5.22
CA GLY A 570 -11.31 6.60 4.77
C GLY A 570 -10.03 7.07 4.07
N LEU A 571 -8.99 6.24 4.05
CA LEU A 571 -7.71 6.48 3.36
C LEU A 571 -7.63 5.78 1.98
N GLY A 572 -6.52 5.95 1.29
CA GLY A 572 -6.28 5.43 -0.06
C GLY A 572 -6.23 6.53 -1.12
N ARG A 573 -6.45 6.17 -2.39
CA ARG A 573 -6.29 7.01 -3.59
C ARG A 573 -6.75 8.47 -3.45
N ASP A 574 -7.86 8.69 -2.75
CA ASP A 574 -8.54 9.97 -2.66
C ASP A 574 -8.35 10.68 -1.29
N ALA A 575 -7.51 10.14 -0.41
CA ALA A 575 -7.33 10.60 0.96
C ALA A 575 -6.97 12.08 1.08
N VAL A 576 -6.02 12.59 0.29
CA VAL A 576 -5.61 14.01 0.32
C VAL A 576 -6.73 14.94 -0.15
N ARG A 577 -7.50 14.54 -1.17
CA ARG A 577 -8.67 15.29 -1.64
C ARG A 577 -9.76 15.35 -0.56
N ASN A 578 -10.01 14.22 0.08
CA ASN A 578 -10.99 14.11 1.16
C ASN A 578 -10.53 14.88 2.43
N LEU A 579 -9.23 14.87 2.74
CA LEU A 579 -8.60 15.63 3.83
C LEU A 579 -8.85 17.13 3.67
N ILE A 580 -8.68 17.67 2.46
CA ILE A 580 -8.98 19.07 2.15
C ILE A 580 -10.48 19.33 2.29
N ARG A 581 -11.33 18.51 1.65
CA ARG A 581 -12.79 18.72 1.59
C ARG A 581 -13.52 18.54 2.93
N GLN A 582 -13.00 17.73 3.84
CA GLN A 582 -13.57 17.54 5.18
C GLN A 582 -13.14 18.60 6.18
N HIS A 583 -12.32 19.58 5.80
CA HIS A 583 -11.77 20.57 6.72
C HIS A 583 -12.81 21.58 7.20
N GLN A 584 -12.77 21.93 8.50
CA GLN A 584 -13.80 22.74 9.17
C GLN A 584 -13.23 23.83 10.09
N GLY A 585 -13.95 24.95 10.19
CA GLY A 585 -13.65 26.00 11.18
C GLY A 585 -12.27 26.64 11.00
N GLN A 586 -11.43 26.50 12.02
CA GLN A 586 -10.01 26.88 12.08
C GLN A 586 -9.19 25.71 12.69
N GLU A 587 -9.49 24.47 12.31
CA GLU A 587 -8.80 23.29 12.85
C GLU A 587 -7.43 23.05 12.19
N THR A 588 -6.70 21.99 12.58
CA THR A 588 -5.57 21.47 11.79
C THR A 588 -6.03 20.33 10.88
N PRO A 589 -5.39 20.03 9.74
CA PRO A 589 -5.74 18.89 8.90
C PRO A 589 -5.83 17.54 9.63
N LEU A 590 -5.11 17.37 10.75
CA LEU A 590 -5.23 16.19 11.62
C LEU A 590 -6.64 16.01 12.21
N HIS A 591 -7.40 17.08 12.44
CA HIS A 591 -8.79 17.01 12.92
C HIS A 591 -9.75 16.58 11.80
N SER A 592 -9.51 17.06 10.57
CA SER A 592 -10.23 16.63 9.37
C SER A 592 -9.99 15.14 9.11
N LEU A 593 -8.74 14.71 9.28
CA LEU A 593 -8.32 13.31 9.22
C LEU A 593 -8.96 12.47 10.34
N ALA A 594 -9.11 13.01 11.56
CA ALA A 594 -9.71 12.31 12.68
C ALA A 594 -11.17 11.92 12.43
N ARG A 595 -11.89 12.69 11.60
CA ARG A 595 -13.25 12.34 11.15
C ARG A 595 -13.23 11.32 10.02
N LEU A 596 -12.26 11.40 9.11
CA LEU A 596 -12.11 10.48 7.98
C LEU A 596 -11.76 9.05 8.38
N THR A 597 -10.87 8.88 9.38
CA THR A 597 -10.30 7.57 9.70
C THR A 597 -11.06 6.78 10.76
N GLN A 598 -12.22 7.25 11.23
CA GLN A 598 -12.99 6.56 12.27
C GLN A 598 -13.24 5.08 11.91
N PRO A 599 -13.07 4.13 12.85
CA PRO A 599 -12.78 4.32 14.28
C PRO A 599 -11.28 4.45 14.64
N VAL A 600 -10.38 4.52 13.65
CA VAL A 600 -8.92 4.65 13.89
C VAL A 600 -8.58 6.06 14.37
N SER A 601 -7.99 6.15 15.56
CA SER A 601 -7.55 7.41 16.15
C SER A 601 -6.33 7.98 15.41
N ILE A 602 -6.15 9.30 15.51
CA ILE A 602 -4.98 9.97 14.94
C ILE A 602 -3.69 9.54 15.64
N GLN A 603 -3.74 9.24 16.94
CA GLN A 603 -2.61 8.71 17.68
C GLN A 603 -2.13 7.38 17.09
N THR A 604 -3.05 6.44 16.79
CA THR A 604 -2.73 5.18 16.11
C THR A 604 -2.20 5.41 14.69
N LEU A 605 -2.87 6.27 13.91
CA LEU A 605 -2.49 6.56 12.52
C LEU A 605 -1.10 7.18 12.41
N VAL A 606 -0.81 8.19 13.25
CA VAL A 606 0.48 8.89 13.33
C VAL A 606 1.57 7.97 13.86
N GLY A 607 1.29 7.20 14.92
CA GLY A 607 2.23 6.21 15.46
C GLY A 607 2.65 5.19 14.40
N ARG A 608 1.69 4.65 13.64
CA ARG A 608 1.97 3.72 12.53
C ARG A 608 2.74 4.40 11.39
N TYR A 609 2.37 5.62 10.96
CA TYR A 609 3.14 6.37 9.97
C TYR A 609 4.61 6.53 10.40
N ARG A 610 4.86 6.96 11.65
CA ARG A 610 6.22 7.11 12.18
C ARG A 610 6.96 5.76 12.26
N ALA A 611 6.27 4.66 12.56
CA ALA A 611 6.84 3.32 12.51
C ALA A 611 7.24 2.90 11.09
N ARG A 612 6.39 3.15 10.08
CA ARG A 612 6.70 2.93 8.65
C ARG A 612 7.92 3.74 8.20
N MET A 613 8.04 4.98 8.68
CA MET A 613 9.14 5.85 8.31
C MET A 613 10.51 5.31 8.69
N ALA A 614 10.66 4.45 9.71
CA ALA A 614 11.93 3.83 10.09
C ALA A 614 12.65 3.08 8.94
N TYR A 615 11.88 2.56 7.98
CA TYR A 615 12.38 1.97 6.73
C TYR A 615 11.69 2.54 5.48
N ALA A 616 11.03 3.70 5.63
CA ALA A 616 10.23 4.43 4.64
C ALA A 616 9.34 3.55 3.73
N ASP A 617 8.76 2.47 4.29
CA ASP A 617 7.94 1.51 3.54
C ASP A 617 6.47 1.97 3.37
N ILE A 618 6.30 3.27 3.12
CA ILE A 618 5.01 3.98 2.98
C ILE A 618 4.35 3.81 1.61
N GLY A 619 4.61 2.70 0.91
CA GLY A 619 4.20 2.50 -0.48
C GLY A 619 4.95 3.37 -1.50
N HIS A 620 6.14 3.88 -1.16
CA HIS A 620 6.97 4.70 -2.06
C HIS A 620 8.40 4.15 -2.22
N PRO A 621 8.64 3.26 -3.21
CA PRO A 621 9.92 2.53 -3.33
C PRO A 621 11.17 3.43 -3.44
N LEU A 622 11.04 4.59 -4.09
CA LEU A 622 12.15 5.55 -4.23
C LEU A 622 12.50 6.23 -2.90
N ALA A 623 11.51 6.52 -2.03
CA ALA A 623 11.77 7.04 -0.69
C ALA A 623 12.52 6.01 0.17
N GLN A 624 12.09 4.75 0.12
CA GLN A 624 12.78 3.64 0.78
C GLN A 624 14.23 3.49 0.28
N GLN A 625 14.46 3.52 -1.03
CA GLN A 625 15.81 3.45 -1.62
C GLN A 625 16.71 4.64 -1.21
N ARG A 626 16.13 5.85 -1.13
CA ARG A 626 16.83 7.06 -0.66
C ARG A 626 17.21 6.94 0.83
N LEU A 627 16.30 6.45 1.67
CA LEU A 627 16.59 6.19 3.08
C LEU A 627 17.70 5.15 3.26
N PHE A 628 17.63 3.99 2.60
CA PHE A 628 18.67 2.96 2.69
C PHE A 628 20.03 3.47 2.19
N SER A 629 20.03 4.42 1.24
CA SER A 629 21.25 5.08 0.80
C SER A 629 21.81 6.02 1.86
N ALA A 630 20.97 6.83 2.52
CA ALA A 630 21.37 7.70 3.62
C ALA A 630 21.85 6.90 4.85
N GLN A 631 21.20 5.78 5.19
CA GLN A 631 21.57 4.90 6.30
C GLN A 631 23.00 4.35 6.21
N ARG A 632 23.61 4.30 5.02
CA ARG A 632 25.02 3.91 4.85
C ARG A 632 26.00 4.99 5.33
N ASP A 633 25.63 6.27 5.27
CA ASP A 633 26.46 7.38 5.79
C ASP A 633 26.45 7.40 7.33
N ALA A 634 27.65 7.35 7.93
CA ALA A 634 27.83 7.43 9.37
C ALA A 634 27.43 8.81 9.94
N SER A 635 27.61 9.88 9.17
CA SER A 635 27.25 11.24 9.59
C SER A 635 25.73 11.42 9.64
N PHE A 636 25.00 10.83 8.69
CA PHE A 636 23.54 10.72 8.77
C PHE A 636 23.10 9.96 10.03
N ARG A 637 23.61 8.74 10.25
CA ARG A 637 23.18 7.92 11.41
C ARG A 637 23.43 8.63 12.75
N ALA A 638 24.61 9.25 12.92
CA ALA A 638 24.95 10.01 14.12
C ALA A 638 24.01 11.20 14.41
N ARG A 639 23.37 11.79 13.39
CA ARG A 639 22.32 12.82 13.53
C ARG A 639 20.92 12.24 13.73
N ALA A 640 20.62 11.10 13.11
CA ALA A 640 19.31 10.48 13.08
C ALA A 640 18.97 9.65 14.31
N TYR A 641 19.93 8.85 14.78
CA TYR A 641 19.67 7.70 15.65
C TYR A 641 20.16 7.87 17.08
N ARG A 642 21.04 8.86 17.33
CA ARG A 642 21.48 9.26 18.66
C ARG A 642 20.39 10.02 19.42
N ASN A 643 19.35 9.29 19.83
CA ASN A 643 18.15 9.80 20.49
C ASN A 643 18.15 9.59 22.00
N LEU A 644 18.94 8.63 22.49
CA LEU A 644 18.92 8.15 23.87
C LEU A 644 20.29 8.29 24.55
N GLU A 645 20.27 8.42 25.88
CA GLU A 645 21.42 8.27 26.78
C GLU A 645 21.20 7.07 27.71
N ALA A 646 22.28 6.39 28.11
CA ALA A 646 22.20 5.27 29.05
C ALA A 646 21.98 5.78 30.48
N VAL A 647 21.01 5.19 31.18
CA VAL A 647 20.78 5.36 32.63
C VAL A 647 21.47 4.21 33.38
N ASP A 648 21.34 2.99 32.87
CA ASP A 648 22.06 1.80 33.31
C ASP A 648 22.40 0.89 32.09
N SER A 649 22.73 -0.38 32.33
CA SER A 649 23.11 -1.34 31.28
C SER A 649 21.96 -1.78 30.37
N SER A 650 20.70 -1.57 30.77
CA SER A 650 19.47 -1.95 30.07
C SER A 650 18.49 -0.79 29.88
N THR A 651 18.60 0.24 30.71
CA THR A 651 17.69 1.38 30.74
C THR A 651 18.31 2.59 30.05
N TYR A 652 17.54 3.21 29.18
CA TYR A 652 17.93 4.39 28.40
C TYR A 652 16.88 5.50 28.54
N ARG A 653 17.30 6.75 28.55
CA ARG A 653 16.43 7.94 28.63
C ARG A 653 16.54 8.76 27.36
N VAL A 654 15.46 9.42 26.97
CA VAL A 654 15.51 10.35 25.83
C VAL A 654 16.38 11.57 26.15
N LEU A 655 17.31 11.90 25.25
CA LEU A 655 18.11 13.11 25.35
C LEU A 655 17.20 14.34 25.33
N ALA A 656 17.47 15.32 26.20
CA ALA A 656 16.60 16.51 26.34
C ALA A 656 16.36 17.26 25.01
N THR A 657 17.38 17.34 24.14
CA THR A 657 17.32 17.96 22.81
C THR A 657 16.65 17.09 21.74
N ARG A 658 16.37 15.83 22.04
CA ARG A 658 15.77 14.83 21.12
C ARG A 658 14.33 14.46 21.48
N ARG A 659 13.80 14.94 22.62
CA ARG A 659 12.41 14.74 23.05
C ARG A 659 11.41 14.99 21.91
N PRO A 660 10.55 14.02 21.55
CA PRO A 660 9.61 14.19 20.45
C PRO A 660 8.51 15.19 20.78
N GLN A 661 8.36 16.21 19.95
CA GLN A 661 7.24 17.16 19.92
C GLN A 661 5.93 16.46 19.52
N TYR A 662 4.80 17.16 19.61
CA TYR A 662 3.48 16.61 19.23
C TYR A 662 3.49 15.99 17.82
N THR A 663 3.11 14.71 17.68
CA THR A 663 3.22 13.88 16.45
C THR A 663 4.64 13.59 15.97
N GLY A 664 5.67 14.09 16.65
CA GLY A 664 7.08 13.77 16.46
C GLY A 664 7.45 12.41 17.04
N SER A 665 8.53 11.81 16.53
CA SER A 665 9.04 10.53 17.01
C SER A 665 10.56 10.51 17.19
N ASN A 666 11.05 9.51 17.94
CA ASN A 666 12.42 9.05 17.83
C ASN A 666 12.44 7.68 17.15
N ILE A 667 13.38 7.51 16.22
CA ILE A 667 13.65 6.23 15.55
C ILE A 667 15.00 5.74 16.07
N THR A 668 15.01 4.61 16.76
CA THR A 668 16.19 4.06 17.44
C THR A 668 16.46 2.64 16.92
N PRO A 669 17.42 2.47 15.98
CA PRO A 669 17.88 1.16 15.56
C PRO A 669 18.41 0.35 16.74
N LEU A 670 18.17 -0.95 16.71
CA LEU A 670 18.54 -1.89 17.75
C LEU A 670 19.60 -2.87 17.26
N GLN A 671 20.58 -3.15 18.11
CA GLN A 671 21.55 -4.22 17.94
C GLN A 671 21.29 -5.30 18.99
N ALA A 672 20.92 -6.50 18.56
CA ALA A 672 20.77 -7.65 19.45
C ALA A 672 22.11 -7.98 20.14
N THR A 673 22.05 -8.37 21.41
CA THR A 673 23.21 -8.70 22.25
C THR A 673 23.30 -10.18 22.63
N GLY A 674 22.34 -11.00 22.17
CA GLY A 674 22.25 -12.43 22.47
C GLY A 674 21.47 -13.20 21.40
N SER A 675 20.59 -14.11 21.81
CA SER A 675 19.80 -15.00 20.95
C SER A 675 18.75 -14.33 20.05
N GLY A 676 18.67 -12.99 20.03
CA GLY A 676 17.69 -12.23 19.26
C GLY A 676 16.31 -12.10 19.91
N LEU A 677 16.04 -12.76 21.04
CA LEU A 677 14.85 -12.49 21.84
C LEU A 677 15.01 -11.13 22.55
N ILE A 678 14.14 -10.19 22.24
CA ILE A 678 14.19 -8.81 22.74
C ILE A 678 12.90 -8.48 23.49
N SER A 679 13.06 -7.84 24.65
CA SER A 679 11.96 -7.29 25.45
C SER A 679 12.13 -5.77 25.57
N ILE A 680 11.04 -5.02 25.43
CA ILE A 680 11.04 -3.56 25.53
C ILE A 680 9.91 -3.11 26.46
N GLN A 681 10.25 -2.21 27.39
CA GLN A 681 9.27 -1.43 28.17
C GLN A 681 9.59 0.06 28.03
N VAL A 682 8.71 0.80 27.36
CA VAL A 682 8.73 2.26 27.31
C VAL A 682 7.89 2.81 28.46
N THR A 683 8.42 3.80 29.18
CA THR A 683 7.77 4.48 30.30
C THR A 683 7.69 5.97 30.02
N ASN A 684 6.46 6.47 29.96
CA ASN A 684 6.14 7.89 29.89
C ASN A 684 6.55 8.57 31.21
N LEU A 685 7.41 9.58 31.15
CA LEU A 685 7.83 10.37 32.31
C LEU A 685 7.11 11.74 32.39
N GLY A 686 6.09 11.94 31.54
CA GLY A 686 5.37 13.19 31.38
C GLY A 686 6.18 14.27 30.65
N ASN A 687 5.51 15.34 30.24
CA ASN A 687 6.17 16.54 29.69
C ASN A 687 5.69 17.84 30.38
N GLY A 688 4.90 17.74 31.45
CA GLY A 688 4.26 18.86 32.14
C GLY A 688 2.81 19.11 31.71
N LEU A 689 2.34 18.46 30.63
CA LEU A 689 0.94 18.50 30.19
C LEU A 689 0.15 17.32 30.77
N ASN A 690 -1.14 17.52 31.00
CA ASN A 690 -2.04 16.55 31.63
C ASN A 690 -2.47 15.41 30.69
N ASP A 691 -2.29 15.58 29.39
CA ASP A 691 -2.63 14.62 28.32
C ASP A 691 -1.39 14.00 27.66
N SER A 692 -0.22 14.16 28.28
CA SER A 692 1.06 13.60 27.83
C SER A 692 0.95 12.08 27.64
N ASN A 693 0.92 11.62 26.39
CA ASN A 693 0.80 10.20 26.06
C ASN A 693 1.63 9.85 24.80
N PHE A 694 1.79 8.56 24.50
CA PHE A 694 2.68 8.08 23.45
C PHE A 694 2.17 6.81 22.76
N THR A 695 2.68 6.59 21.55
CA THR A 695 2.61 5.30 20.86
C THR A 695 4.01 4.77 20.67
N ALA A 696 4.20 3.45 20.81
CA ALA A 696 5.48 2.81 20.57
C ALA A 696 5.30 1.53 19.74
N THR A 697 6.14 1.38 18.73
CA THR A 697 6.13 0.26 17.79
C THR A 697 7.57 -0.11 17.44
N VAL A 698 7.88 -1.39 17.35
CA VAL A 698 9.12 -1.85 16.74
C VAL A 698 8.86 -2.18 15.27
N ALA A 699 9.55 -1.50 14.37
CA ALA A 699 9.62 -1.86 12.96
C ALA A 699 10.79 -2.84 12.76
N ILE A 700 10.54 -3.96 12.07
CA ILE A 700 11.53 -5.02 11.84
C ILE A 700 11.59 -5.31 10.34
N LYS A 701 12.74 -5.02 9.73
CA LYS A 701 13.00 -5.19 8.30
C LYS A 701 13.75 -6.51 8.07
N ALA A 702 13.18 -7.38 7.24
CA ALA A 702 13.83 -8.59 6.77
C ALA A 702 14.83 -8.33 5.62
N ALA A 703 15.65 -9.33 5.27
CA ALA A 703 16.70 -9.21 4.25
C ALA A 703 16.16 -8.88 2.83
N ASN A 704 14.90 -9.18 2.53
CA ASN A 704 14.18 -8.82 1.31
C ASN A 704 13.59 -7.39 1.35
N ASN A 705 13.87 -6.62 2.41
CA ASN A 705 13.31 -5.29 2.72
C ASN A 705 11.81 -5.23 3.06
N SER A 706 11.09 -6.36 3.17
CA SER A 706 9.75 -6.34 3.77
C SER A 706 9.83 -5.99 5.26
N VAL A 707 8.88 -5.20 5.75
CA VAL A 707 8.83 -4.74 7.14
C VAL A 707 7.62 -5.36 7.84
N ARG A 708 7.84 -5.86 9.06
CA ARG A 708 6.79 -6.27 10.00
C ARG A 708 6.84 -5.38 11.24
N TYR A 709 5.71 -5.19 11.91
CA TYR A 709 5.60 -4.33 13.09
C TYR A 709 5.18 -5.11 14.32
N VAL A 710 5.68 -4.68 15.47
CA VAL A 710 5.27 -5.15 16.79
C VAL A 710 4.86 -3.93 17.60
N ASP A 711 3.56 -3.79 17.85
CA ASP A 711 3.04 -2.70 18.66
C ASP A 711 3.26 -2.98 20.14
N LEU A 712 3.81 -1.99 20.85
CA LEU A 712 4.09 -2.09 22.26
C LEU A 712 2.88 -1.57 23.04
N ALA A 713 1.88 -2.43 23.23
CA ALA A 713 0.67 -2.11 23.98
C ALA A 713 1.04 -1.65 25.40
N ASN A 714 0.55 -0.47 25.81
CA ASN A 714 0.94 0.18 27.07
C ASN A 714 2.47 0.35 27.23
N GLY A 715 3.19 0.52 26.10
CA GLY A 715 4.64 0.64 26.06
C GLY A 715 5.42 -0.66 26.16
N SER A 716 4.77 -1.82 26.30
CA SER A 716 5.41 -3.11 26.56
C SER A 716 5.31 -4.08 25.40
N GLY A 717 6.35 -4.90 25.17
CA GLY A 717 6.27 -6.00 24.22
C GLY A 717 7.55 -6.84 24.09
N ASN A 718 7.38 -8.05 23.56
CA ASN A 718 8.45 -9.01 23.31
C ASN A 718 8.44 -9.43 21.84
N PHE A 719 9.62 -9.64 21.25
CA PHE A 719 9.73 -10.14 19.88
C PHE A 719 11.05 -10.89 19.65
N GLN A 720 11.02 -11.82 18.69
CA GLN A 720 12.24 -12.46 18.19
C GLN A 720 12.77 -11.66 16.99
N LEU A 721 14.09 -11.44 16.97
CA LEU A 721 14.86 -11.01 15.81
C LEU A 721 15.58 -12.22 15.20
N SER A 722 15.36 -12.47 13.92
CA SER A 722 15.96 -13.55 13.15
C SER A 722 17.31 -13.12 12.58
N SER A 723 18.13 -14.09 12.16
CA SER A 723 19.39 -13.79 11.48
C SER A 723 19.13 -12.96 10.20
N GLY A 724 19.81 -11.82 10.07
CA GLY A 724 19.66 -10.90 8.94
C GLY A 724 18.45 -9.95 9.01
N GLU A 725 17.64 -9.99 10.07
CA GLU A 725 16.65 -8.94 10.33
C GLU A 725 17.30 -7.73 11.03
N GLU A 726 16.81 -6.53 10.73
CA GLU A 726 17.15 -5.29 11.42
C GLU A 726 15.91 -4.73 12.12
N ALA A 727 16.04 -4.29 13.38
CA ALA A 727 14.94 -3.70 14.14
C ALA A 727 15.19 -2.24 14.49
N SER A 728 14.13 -1.45 14.53
CA SER A 728 14.13 -0.08 15.05
C SER A 728 12.94 0.13 15.97
N LEU A 729 13.19 0.55 17.20
CA LEU A 729 12.15 1.05 18.10
C LEU A 729 11.76 2.46 17.65
N VAL A 730 10.46 2.69 17.48
CA VAL A 730 9.89 4.02 17.24
C VAL A 730 9.01 4.40 18.41
N VAL A 731 9.32 5.53 19.07
CA VAL A 731 8.51 6.13 20.14
C VAL A 731 8.00 7.47 19.64
N THR A 732 6.68 7.65 19.61
CA THR A 732 6.01 8.84 19.05
C THR A 732 5.19 9.53 20.13
N ASN A 733 5.36 10.84 20.27
CA ASN A 733 4.55 11.65 21.18
C ASN A 733 3.17 11.87 20.57
N THR A 734 2.17 11.27 21.20
CA THR A 734 0.78 11.23 20.72
C THR A 734 -0.12 11.45 21.93
N PRO A 735 -0.28 12.71 22.39
CA PRO A 735 -1.11 13.04 23.53
C PRO A 735 -2.58 12.68 23.26
N ASP A 736 -3.38 12.58 24.32
CA ASP A 736 -4.77 12.14 24.20
C ASP A 736 -5.64 13.12 23.40
N ASN A 737 -5.32 14.42 23.45
CA ASN A 737 -6.00 15.45 22.68
C ASN A 737 -5.23 15.83 21.40
N LEU A 738 -5.97 16.30 20.40
CA LEU A 738 -5.39 16.94 19.21
C LEU A 738 -5.15 18.42 19.47
N TYR A 739 -3.96 18.91 19.10
CA TYR A 739 -3.62 20.32 19.28
C TYR A 739 -3.98 21.18 18.07
N LEU A 740 -4.57 22.33 18.37
CA LEU A 740 -4.91 23.40 17.43
C LEU A 740 -3.71 24.34 17.24
N TYR A 741 -2.64 23.82 16.62
CA TYR A 741 -1.40 24.57 16.37
C TYR A 741 -1.34 25.21 14.97
N ASN A 742 -0.57 26.30 14.83
CA ASN A 742 -0.09 26.81 13.55
C ASN A 742 1.44 26.73 13.57
N ALA A 743 2.04 25.93 12.68
CA ALA A 743 3.48 25.67 12.69
C ALA A 743 4.35 26.93 12.51
N PHE A 744 3.79 28.00 11.92
CA PHE A 744 4.46 29.30 11.79
C PHE A 744 4.46 30.11 13.09
N ASP A 745 3.43 29.94 13.94
CA ASP A 745 3.26 30.70 15.19
C ASP A 745 3.75 29.93 16.43
N SER A 746 4.07 28.63 16.29
CA SER A 746 4.53 27.76 17.37
C SER A 746 5.78 28.30 18.07
N THR A 747 5.68 28.56 19.36
CA THR A 747 6.80 28.97 20.24
C THR A 747 7.32 27.79 21.04
N ASP A 748 8.45 27.94 21.73
CA ASP A 748 9.01 26.87 22.57
C ASP A 748 8.14 26.54 23.81
N THR A 749 7.16 27.39 24.16
CA THR A 749 6.18 27.16 25.23
C THR A 749 4.80 26.70 24.71
N SER A 750 4.58 26.65 23.39
CA SER A 750 3.33 26.14 22.83
C SER A 750 3.20 24.62 23.11
N PRO A 751 1.99 24.09 23.41
CA PRO A 751 1.81 22.68 23.78
C PRO A 751 2.41 21.68 22.78
N GLU A 752 2.30 21.98 21.48
CA GLU A 752 2.87 21.14 20.42
C GLU A 752 4.40 21.07 20.43
N SER A 753 5.07 22.10 20.94
CA SER A 753 6.53 22.19 21.02
C SER A 753 7.11 21.47 22.25
N ILE A 754 6.28 21.15 23.24
CA ILE A 754 6.70 20.55 24.51
C ILE A 754 6.92 19.04 24.32
N GLY A 755 8.20 18.67 24.17
CA GLY A 755 8.59 17.30 23.84
C GLY A 755 8.39 16.28 24.97
N LEU A 756 7.91 15.08 24.61
CA LEU A 756 7.75 13.93 25.50
C LEU A 756 9.07 13.54 26.17
N ASN A 757 9.08 13.51 27.51
CA ASN A 757 10.15 12.85 28.26
C ASN A 757 9.75 11.39 28.48
N TYR A 758 10.62 10.46 28.10
CA TYR A 758 10.39 9.03 28.30
C TYR A 758 11.68 8.30 28.64
N GLN A 759 11.51 7.11 29.20
CA GLN A 759 12.56 6.13 29.45
C GLN A 759 12.19 4.83 28.74
N VAL A 760 13.18 4.02 28.38
CA VAL A 760 12.97 2.70 27.81
C VAL A 760 13.94 1.70 28.43
N GLN A 761 13.42 0.59 28.94
CA GLN A 761 14.21 -0.59 29.24
C GLN A 761 14.23 -1.51 28.02
N ILE A 762 15.43 -1.99 27.66
CA ILE A 762 15.66 -2.89 26.53
C ILE A 762 16.47 -4.08 27.05
N LEU A 763 15.92 -5.28 26.92
CA LEU A 763 16.59 -6.54 27.26
C LEU A 763 16.86 -7.32 25.97
N GLY A 764 18.02 -7.97 25.88
CA GLY A 764 18.43 -8.74 24.68
C GLY A 764 18.93 -7.92 23.50
N ALA A 765 18.90 -6.58 23.60
CA ALA A 765 19.44 -5.65 22.62
C ALA A 765 19.95 -4.35 23.28
N ARG A 766 20.65 -3.52 22.51
CA ARG A 766 21.02 -2.14 22.84
C ARG A 766 20.70 -1.20 21.66
N PRO A 767 20.52 0.11 21.88
CA PRO A 767 20.51 1.10 20.81
C PRO A 767 21.79 1.03 19.97
N ARG A 768 21.66 1.33 18.67
CA ARG A 768 22.75 1.37 17.70
C ARG A 768 22.84 2.75 17.06
N ASP A 769 23.99 3.39 17.23
CA ASP A 769 24.37 4.68 16.61
C ASP A 769 24.75 4.54 15.11
#